data_AF-A0A7F5QY01-F1
#
_entry.id   AF-A0A7F5QY01-F1
#
_cell.length_a   1.000
_cell.length_b   1.000
_cell.length_c   1.000
_cell.angle_alpha   90.00
_cell.angle_beta   90.00
_cell.angle_gamma   90.00
#
_symmetry.space_group_name_H-M   'P 1'
#
loop_
_entity.id
_entity.type
_entity.pdbx_description
1 polymer ?
#
loop_
_entity_poly.entity_id
_entity_poly.type
_entity_poly.pdbx_seq_one_letter_code
_entity_poly.pdbx_strand_id
1 'polypeptide(L)'
;MPLTPAEKQRRYRERRRNNQEKEEETKRKDRERYHANKRLVRDLTTREHRAIKKKWRCANARRRDKAKALSMIMHTPESSPPRSNSPPRLSTSRESTPNSTSAAVRGRKQIKRNRSKLFRDNMKLKEQLETVNKRHEKYKKRYNREKQKRFQNEDGNRCNQQKYQILSNAIKKRYKNVKTRKEKVAIQKIFEEKTVKGSRQKTQIIKECLAVDQGYVRKQQPLFKVKILSTKIKEFFERDDISRATAGKKEAVSLKKDKMQKRYLLDNMKNLYVSFKQENPALRCSYKTFTRYRPFFVVPPTVAARETCLCRIHTNIQYLAFALCKNKVIPTSDLNKIIVDQVCNPDSLACMTGICSVCLSKTTNFDTSKDEIIVRYSQWISKTEVIEKAGKKIKVTKNVKEETESTGKALMEKFEITLEEFKRHIYYIKTQYRNYRKCIDELTTNEIALHIDFSENYSCKCFEEVQSHHFGGSRNQVSLHTGVIYSRCSDHKIEVSSFCTVSGNLSHNPAAIWAHLHPIFASIQEKFPEVNVLHVFSDGPATQYRQKQNFYLICTKLFSNYQFTKVTWNFFEAGHGKGAADGIGGFLKWAADQLVAHGSDIPDATKFYLALKDVSKVRLHLITNEDIEQSSTQISDNIVPLLGTMKVHQVFSEEPGVLKYRNLSCFCQRGFCTCMNPKNYFPLKTAVEQSTPSNCDKNMLSDISNLYQKRTKGFYRFVYSSDSDDVDDAPLISLKEKPTYSVAQPCTSKENENALIEMENIHANKINDGICVLVKVSSSKQDYVYLGKALSEVEEDGEVKIMFFKAIDNTATKFKLVETDLSYEPFDNLLAIVPEPKKVCKGKRVYYQFDTPLDIFEK
;
A
#
# COMPACT_ATOMS: atom_id res chain seq x y z
N MET A 1 -26.91 0.02 -22.02
CA MET A 1 -26.76 0.51 -20.62
C MET A 1 -27.64 1.72 -20.38
N PRO A 2 -28.28 1.88 -19.21
CA PRO A 2 -29.06 3.08 -18.89
C PRO A 2 -28.12 4.29 -18.74
N LEU A 3 -28.35 5.34 -19.54
CA LEU A 3 -27.57 6.57 -19.50
C LEU A 3 -27.62 7.23 -18.12
N THR A 4 -26.46 7.71 -17.66
CA THR A 4 -26.37 8.44 -16.39
C THR A 4 -27.20 9.74 -16.44
N PRO A 5 -27.70 10.25 -15.29
CA PRO A 5 -28.45 11.51 -15.26
C PRO A 5 -27.69 12.69 -15.89
N ALA A 6 -26.36 12.72 -15.74
CA ALA A 6 -25.50 13.76 -16.31
C ALA A 6 -25.42 13.66 -17.84
N GLU A 7 -25.33 12.46 -18.40
CA GLU A 7 -25.32 12.24 -19.85
C GLU A 7 -26.69 12.51 -20.49
N LYS A 8 -27.78 12.13 -19.81
CA LYS A 8 -29.14 12.49 -20.23
C LYS A 8 -29.28 14.01 -20.33
N GLN A 9 -28.75 14.74 -19.35
CA GLN A 9 -28.81 16.20 -19.32
C GLN A 9 -27.89 16.85 -20.37
N ARG A 10 -26.73 16.24 -20.68
CA ARG A 10 -25.83 16.70 -21.73
C ARG A 10 -26.44 16.51 -23.12
N ARG A 11 -27.00 15.33 -23.41
CA ARG A 11 -27.72 15.04 -24.67
C ARG A 11 -28.99 15.87 -24.82
N TYR A 12 -29.65 16.22 -23.71
CA TYR A 12 -30.76 17.18 -23.73
C TYR A 12 -30.28 18.59 -24.12
N ARG A 13 -29.15 19.06 -23.57
CA ARG A 13 -28.57 20.37 -23.93
C ARG A 13 -28.05 20.42 -25.37
N GLU A 14 -27.50 19.33 -25.89
CA GLU A 14 -27.10 19.21 -27.30
C GLU A 14 -28.30 19.20 -28.24
N ARG A 15 -29.33 18.38 -27.97
CA ARG A 15 -30.59 18.42 -28.73
C ARG A 15 -31.25 19.80 -28.70
N ARG A 16 -31.10 20.53 -27.59
CA ARG A 16 -31.63 21.89 -27.44
C ARG A 16 -30.83 22.94 -28.23
N ARG A 17 -29.52 22.75 -28.42
CA ARG A 17 -28.69 23.64 -29.27
C ARG A 17 -28.92 23.41 -30.76
N ASN A 18 -29.28 22.20 -31.16
CA ASN A 18 -29.55 21.87 -32.55
C ASN A 18 -30.90 22.41 -33.07
N ASN A 19 -31.78 22.90 -32.18
CA ASN A 19 -33.06 23.50 -32.55
C ASN A 19 -33.05 24.99 -32.19
N GLN A 20 -32.74 25.84 -33.18
CA GLN A 20 -32.51 27.27 -33.00
C GLN A 20 -33.72 28.00 -32.40
N GLU A 21 -34.94 27.69 -32.84
CA GLU A 21 -36.17 28.34 -32.34
C GLU A 21 -36.40 28.09 -30.85
N LYS A 22 -36.23 26.84 -30.39
CA LYS A 22 -36.37 26.51 -28.96
C LYS A 22 -35.29 27.15 -28.10
N GLU A 23 -34.09 27.33 -28.64
CA GLU A 23 -33.00 28.02 -27.93
C GLU A 23 -33.27 29.53 -27.81
N GLU A 24 -33.82 30.15 -28.85
CA GLU A 24 -34.21 31.57 -28.83
C GLU A 24 -35.38 31.83 -27.89
N GLU A 25 -36.40 30.97 -27.89
CA GLU A 25 -37.53 31.08 -26.98
C GLU A 25 -37.12 30.92 -25.51
N THR A 26 -36.20 29.98 -25.22
CA THR A 26 -35.64 29.86 -23.86
C THR A 26 -34.76 31.04 -23.48
N LYS A 27 -33.94 31.57 -24.40
CA LYS A 27 -33.21 32.83 -24.17
C LYS A 27 -34.15 34.01 -23.94
N ARG A 28 -35.32 34.05 -24.59
CA ARG A 28 -36.37 35.04 -24.34
C ARG A 28 -36.95 34.88 -22.93
N LYS A 29 -37.38 33.67 -22.56
CA LYS A 29 -37.91 33.35 -21.22
C LYS A 29 -36.88 33.60 -20.11
N ASP A 30 -35.59 33.35 -20.35
CA ASP A 30 -34.53 33.63 -19.38
C ASP A 30 -34.26 35.14 -19.25
N ARG A 31 -34.35 35.90 -20.35
CA ARG A 31 -34.31 37.37 -20.31
C ARG A 31 -35.49 37.93 -19.52
N GLU A 32 -36.71 37.48 -19.79
CA GLU A 32 -37.92 37.88 -19.06
C GLU A 32 -37.79 37.54 -17.56
N ARG A 33 -37.31 36.34 -17.22
CA ARG A 33 -37.10 35.92 -15.82
C ARG A 33 -35.97 36.71 -15.13
N TYR A 34 -34.95 37.11 -15.87
CA TYR A 34 -33.87 37.97 -15.38
C TYR A 34 -34.38 39.39 -15.10
N HIS A 35 -35.20 39.95 -15.98
CA HIS A 35 -35.81 41.26 -15.80
C HIS A 35 -36.84 41.27 -14.66
N ALA A 36 -37.66 40.21 -14.52
CA ALA A 36 -38.62 40.06 -13.42
C ALA A 36 -37.94 39.95 -12.03
N ASN A 37 -36.74 39.36 -11.96
CA ASN A 37 -35.99 39.20 -10.70
C ASN A 37 -35.02 40.35 -10.40
N LYS A 38 -34.99 41.40 -11.23
CA LYS A 38 -34.05 42.50 -11.09
C LYS A 38 -34.52 43.46 -9.99
N ARG A 39 -33.96 43.31 -8.79
CA ARG A 39 -34.12 44.28 -7.69
C ARG A 39 -33.08 45.39 -7.79
N LEU A 40 -33.47 46.64 -7.55
CA LEU A 40 -32.54 47.77 -7.52
C LEU A 40 -31.69 47.72 -6.24
N VAL A 41 -30.48 48.28 -6.31
CA VAL A 41 -29.52 48.28 -5.18
C VAL A 41 -30.08 48.97 -3.93
N ARG A 42 -31.00 49.94 -4.12
CA ARG A 42 -31.70 50.63 -3.05
C ARG A 42 -32.66 49.74 -2.25
N ASP A 43 -33.21 48.69 -2.87
CA ASP A 43 -34.22 47.81 -2.27
C ASP A 43 -33.58 46.58 -1.58
N LEU A 44 -32.25 46.50 -1.55
CA LEU A 44 -31.50 45.40 -0.97
C LEU A 44 -31.02 45.75 0.44
N THR A 45 -31.16 44.81 1.37
CA THR A 45 -30.61 44.98 2.71
C THR A 45 -29.08 45.09 2.67
N THR A 46 -28.49 45.76 3.66
CA THR A 46 -27.02 45.97 3.71
C THR A 46 -26.23 44.66 3.69
N ARG A 47 -26.80 43.57 4.21
CA ARG A 47 -26.19 42.23 4.22
C ARG A 47 -26.25 41.57 2.84
N GLU A 48 -27.37 41.66 2.14
CA GLU A 48 -27.54 41.12 0.79
C GLU A 48 -26.71 41.90 -0.23
N HIS A 49 -26.66 43.23 -0.12
CA HIS A 49 -25.82 44.07 -0.96
C HIS A 49 -24.33 43.71 -0.80
N ARG A 50 -23.86 43.43 0.43
CA ARG A 50 -22.48 42.94 0.66
C ARG A 50 -22.25 41.57 0.02
N ALA A 51 -23.21 40.66 0.09
CA ALA A 51 -23.10 39.32 -0.51
C ALA A 51 -23.04 39.39 -2.05
N ILE A 52 -23.89 40.21 -2.67
CA ILE A 52 -23.89 40.44 -4.12
C ILE A 52 -22.58 41.10 -4.55
N LYS A 53 -22.09 42.09 -3.80
CA LYS A 53 -20.80 42.74 -4.07
C LYS A 53 -19.62 41.78 -3.95
N LYS A 54 -19.67 40.80 -3.03
CA LYS A 54 -18.66 39.73 -2.92
C LYS A 54 -18.70 38.82 -4.15
N LYS A 55 -19.90 38.38 -4.59
CA LYS A 55 -20.06 37.58 -5.81
C LYS A 55 -19.56 38.33 -7.05
N TRP A 56 -19.89 39.61 -7.20
CA TRP A 56 -19.42 40.45 -8.30
C TRP A 56 -17.90 40.59 -8.33
N ARG A 57 -17.26 40.80 -7.16
CA ARG A 57 -15.79 40.86 -7.06
C ARG A 57 -15.13 39.55 -7.51
N CYS A 58 -15.67 38.40 -7.10
CA CYS A 58 -15.17 37.09 -7.53
C CYS A 58 -15.33 36.88 -9.04
N ALA A 59 -16.48 37.24 -9.61
CA ALA A 59 -16.72 37.14 -11.05
C ALA A 59 -15.79 38.06 -11.86
N ASN A 60 -15.56 39.29 -11.39
CA ASN A 60 -14.70 40.26 -12.06
C ASN A 60 -13.19 39.94 -11.89
N ALA A 61 -12.81 39.17 -10.86
CA ALA A 61 -11.47 38.58 -10.77
C ALA A 61 -11.30 37.50 -11.86
N ARG A 62 -12.22 36.53 -11.94
CA ARG A 62 -12.20 35.47 -12.97
C ARG A 62 -12.18 36.02 -14.40
N ARG A 63 -12.95 37.09 -14.67
CA ARG A 63 -12.94 37.75 -15.98
C ARG A 63 -11.58 38.37 -16.31
N ARG A 64 -10.91 38.98 -15.33
CA ARG A 64 -9.55 39.54 -15.50
C ARG A 64 -8.52 38.44 -15.72
N ASP A 65 -8.63 37.34 -14.99
CA ASP A 65 -7.73 36.19 -15.16
C ASP A 65 -7.89 35.57 -16.56
N LYS A 66 -9.14 35.45 -17.05
CA LYS A 66 -9.43 34.99 -18.41
C LYS A 66 -8.92 35.95 -19.48
N ALA A 67 -9.04 37.27 -19.27
CA ALA A 67 -8.50 38.27 -20.19
C ALA A 67 -6.96 38.24 -20.22
N LYS A 68 -6.31 38.02 -19.08
CA LYS A 68 -4.85 37.80 -19.00
C LYS A 68 -4.43 36.53 -19.75
N ALA A 69 -5.15 35.43 -19.55
CA ALA A 69 -4.91 34.18 -20.26
C ALA A 69 -5.04 34.36 -21.78
N LEU A 70 -6.09 35.05 -22.24
CA LEU A 70 -6.27 35.37 -23.66
C LEU A 70 -5.18 36.29 -24.22
N SER A 71 -4.73 37.30 -23.46
CA SER A 71 -3.61 38.15 -23.87
C SER A 71 -2.27 37.41 -23.95
N MET A 72 -2.09 36.37 -23.12
CA MET A 72 -0.92 35.49 -23.19
C MET A 72 -0.93 34.63 -24.46
N ILE A 73 -2.12 34.21 -24.91
CA ILE A 73 -2.28 33.40 -26.13
C ILE A 73 -2.05 34.24 -27.41
N MET A 74 -2.36 35.54 -27.40
CA MET A 74 -2.12 36.42 -28.57
C MET A 74 -0.65 36.85 -28.77
N HIS A 75 0.26 36.55 -27.84
CA HIS A 75 1.67 36.98 -27.89
C HIS A 75 2.68 35.88 -28.24
N THR A 76 2.23 34.73 -28.75
CA THR A 76 3.08 33.72 -29.37
C THR A 76 3.13 33.91 -30.90
N PRO A 77 4.30 34.21 -31.51
CA PRO A 77 4.45 34.21 -32.97
C PRO A 77 4.35 32.77 -33.50
N GLU A 78 3.46 32.50 -34.45
CA GLU A 78 3.37 31.23 -35.17
C GLU A 78 4.63 31.02 -36.02
N SER A 79 5.42 29.99 -35.66
CA SER A 79 6.50 29.46 -36.50
C SER A 79 5.98 28.25 -37.26
N SER A 80 5.59 28.44 -38.52
CA SER A 80 5.29 27.34 -39.45
C SER A 80 6.57 26.89 -40.17
N PRO A 81 6.83 25.58 -40.32
CA PRO A 81 7.99 25.07 -41.06
C PRO A 81 7.75 25.05 -42.58
N PRO A 82 8.76 25.33 -43.43
CA PRO A 82 8.60 25.30 -44.88
C PRO A 82 8.65 23.86 -45.43
N ARG A 83 7.65 23.49 -46.23
CA ARG A 83 7.67 22.29 -47.09
C ARG A 83 8.13 22.67 -48.50
N SER A 84 9.08 21.91 -49.03
CA SER A 84 9.51 21.90 -50.43
C SER A 84 8.59 21.03 -51.30
N ASN A 85 8.11 21.55 -52.43
CA ASN A 85 8.28 20.97 -53.78
C ASN A 85 7.37 21.64 -54.83
N SER A 86 8.03 22.29 -55.81
CA SER A 86 7.66 22.54 -57.24
C SER A 86 6.43 23.39 -57.61
N PRO A 87 6.36 23.98 -58.84
CA PRO A 87 7.41 24.50 -59.75
C PRO A 87 7.14 25.98 -60.18
N PRO A 88 8.08 26.66 -60.88
CA PRO A 88 8.03 28.11 -61.09
C PRO A 88 7.29 28.53 -62.36
N ARG A 89 6.65 29.71 -62.33
CA ARG A 89 6.38 30.50 -63.54
C ARG A 89 6.79 31.97 -63.36
N LEU A 90 7.79 32.33 -64.18
CA LEU A 90 8.07 33.59 -64.86
C LEU A 90 7.76 34.90 -64.09
N SER A 91 8.79 35.71 -63.84
CA SER A 91 9.28 36.64 -64.88
C SER A 91 10.42 37.55 -64.37
N THR A 92 11.35 37.79 -65.29
CA THR A 92 12.19 38.99 -65.47
C THR A 92 13.33 39.28 -64.48
N SER A 93 14.51 38.77 -64.86
CA SER A 93 15.74 39.53 -65.12
C SER A 93 15.98 40.85 -64.38
N ARG A 94 17.06 40.90 -63.59
CA ARG A 94 18.30 41.62 -63.96
C ARG A 94 19.38 41.56 -62.86
N GLU A 95 20.54 41.09 -63.30
CA GLU A 95 21.89 41.61 -63.01
C GLU A 95 22.39 41.77 -61.57
N SER A 96 23.46 41.02 -61.33
CA SER A 96 24.45 41.05 -60.26
C SER A 96 25.11 42.42 -60.00
N THR A 97 25.45 42.71 -58.74
CA THR A 97 26.74 43.32 -58.31
C THR A 97 26.95 43.18 -56.78
N PRO A 98 28.21 43.23 -56.28
CA PRO A 98 28.65 42.46 -55.12
C PRO A 98 28.75 43.24 -53.78
N ASN A 99 28.92 42.45 -52.72
CA ASN A 99 29.35 42.78 -51.35
C ASN A 99 30.02 44.16 -51.11
N SER A 100 29.55 44.88 -50.08
CA SER A 100 30.48 45.54 -49.15
C SER A 100 29.95 45.52 -47.70
N THR A 101 30.74 44.90 -46.83
CA THR A 101 30.64 44.99 -45.38
C THR A 101 31.15 46.37 -44.94
N SER A 102 30.32 47.16 -44.24
CA SER A 102 30.81 48.35 -43.54
C SER A 102 30.48 48.32 -42.05
N ALA A 103 31.50 48.56 -41.24
CA ALA A 103 31.42 48.69 -39.78
C ALA A 103 30.36 49.72 -39.32
N ALA A 104 29.99 50.66 -40.21
CA ALA A 104 28.95 51.67 -39.98
C ALA A 104 27.54 51.06 -39.74
N VAL A 105 27.21 49.92 -40.35
CA VAL A 105 25.89 49.27 -40.16
C VAL A 105 25.80 48.55 -38.81
N ARG A 106 26.91 47.95 -38.34
CA ARG A 106 27.00 47.35 -36.99
C ARG A 106 26.93 48.42 -35.91
N GLY A 107 27.63 49.54 -36.08
CA GLY A 107 27.56 50.69 -35.15
C GLY A 107 26.14 51.28 -35.03
N ARG A 108 25.44 51.48 -36.16
CA ARG A 108 24.06 52.00 -36.15
C ARG A 108 23.07 51.03 -35.48
N LYS A 109 23.25 49.71 -35.63
CA LYS A 109 22.43 48.70 -34.92
C LYS A 109 22.73 48.67 -33.42
N GLN A 110 23.99 48.81 -33.00
CA GLN A 110 24.38 48.90 -31.58
C GLN A 110 23.76 50.15 -30.92
N ILE A 111 23.84 51.31 -31.58
CA ILE A 111 23.28 52.57 -31.09
C ILE A 111 21.76 52.47 -30.96
N LYS A 112 21.05 51.91 -31.95
CA LYS A 112 19.59 51.68 -31.85
C LYS A 112 19.25 50.75 -30.68
N ARG A 113 20.00 49.67 -30.48
CA ARG A 113 19.79 48.75 -29.33
C ARG A 113 19.99 49.45 -28.00
N ASN A 114 21.04 50.26 -27.86
CA ASN A 114 21.33 51.02 -26.64
C ASN A 114 20.26 52.09 -26.37
N ARG A 115 19.80 52.82 -27.41
CA ARG A 115 18.69 53.77 -27.30
C ARG A 115 17.40 53.09 -26.86
N SER A 116 17.07 51.93 -27.43
CA SER A 116 15.88 51.16 -27.05
C SER A 116 16.00 50.53 -25.65
N LYS A 117 17.21 50.28 -25.15
CA LYS A 117 17.43 49.85 -23.77
C LYS A 117 17.22 51.01 -22.79
N LEU A 118 17.86 52.16 -23.04
CA LEU A 118 17.70 53.38 -22.24
C LEU A 118 16.25 53.88 -22.19
N PHE A 119 15.49 53.75 -23.28
CA PHE A 119 14.08 54.09 -23.30
C PHE A 119 13.24 53.19 -22.38
N ARG A 120 13.52 51.86 -22.40
CA ARG A 120 12.85 50.91 -21.51
C ARG A 120 13.21 51.13 -20.05
N ASP A 121 14.47 51.46 -19.77
CA ASP A 121 14.92 51.74 -18.40
C ASP A 121 14.32 53.06 -17.88
N ASN A 122 14.19 54.09 -18.73
CA ASN A 122 13.46 55.32 -18.38
C ASN A 122 11.98 55.08 -18.09
N MET A 123 11.31 54.22 -18.86
CA MET A 123 9.92 53.86 -18.59
C MET A 123 9.77 53.12 -17.26
N LYS A 124 10.67 52.18 -16.95
CA LYS A 124 10.70 51.49 -15.65
C LYS A 124 10.94 52.46 -14.49
N LEU A 125 11.87 53.40 -14.65
CA LEU A 125 12.14 54.44 -13.63
C LEU A 125 10.93 55.35 -13.42
N LYS A 126 10.21 55.72 -14.48
CA LYS A 126 8.95 56.50 -14.37
C LYS A 126 7.87 55.73 -13.62
N GLU A 127 7.68 54.44 -13.91
CA GLU A 127 6.74 53.60 -13.14
C GLU A 127 7.16 53.48 -11.67
N GLN A 128 8.45 53.29 -11.39
CA GLN A 128 8.96 53.25 -10.03
C GLN A 128 8.71 54.56 -9.28
N LEU A 129 8.99 55.71 -9.89
CA LEU A 129 8.68 57.03 -9.31
C LEU A 129 7.18 57.19 -9.03
N GLU A 130 6.32 56.75 -9.94
CA GLU A 130 4.88 56.84 -9.75
C GLU A 130 4.39 55.95 -8.59
N THR A 131 4.97 54.75 -8.44
CA THR A 131 4.65 53.88 -7.30
C THR A 131 5.13 54.45 -5.96
N VAL A 132 6.32 55.08 -5.94
CA VAL A 132 6.86 55.74 -4.76
C VAL A 132 6.00 56.95 -4.39
N ASN A 133 5.60 57.78 -5.36
CA ASN A 133 4.71 58.91 -5.13
C ASN A 133 3.35 58.48 -4.58
N LYS A 134 2.76 57.40 -5.12
CA LYS A 134 1.51 56.82 -4.58
C LYS A 134 1.68 56.33 -3.13
N ARG A 135 2.84 55.74 -2.78
CA ARG A 135 3.15 55.34 -1.40
C ARG A 135 3.30 56.56 -0.49
N HIS A 136 4.04 57.58 -0.94
CA HIS A 136 4.24 58.82 -0.19
C HIS A 136 2.91 59.52 0.10
N GLU A 137 2.02 59.67 -0.88
CA GLU A 137 0.69 60.24 -0.66
C GLU A 137 -0.14 59.44 0.36
N LYS A 138 -0.06 58.10 0.29
CA LYS A 138 -0.79 57.23 1.21
C LYS A 138 -0.31 57.44 2.65
N TYR A 139 1.00 57.55 2.86
CA TYR A 139 1.57 57.82 4.19
C TYR A 139 1.25 59.25 4.68
N LYS A 140 1.33 60.25 3.81
CA LYS A 140 0.92 61.64 4.12
C LYS A 140 -0.54 61.72 4.57
N LYS A 141 -1.45 61.06 3.85
CA LYS A 141 -2.89 60.98 4.21
C LYS A 141 -3.11 60.24 5.53
N ARG A 142 -2.27 59.25 5.86
CA ARG A 142 -2.36 58.52 7.14
C ARG A 142 -1.87 59.37 8.32
N TYR A 143 -0.77 60.08 8.13
CA TYR A 143 -0.21 61.01 9.12
C TYR A 143 -1.20 62.14 9.45
N ASN A 144 -1.82 62.76 8.44
CA ASN A 144 -2.80 63.83 8.66
C ASN A 144 -4.05 63.34 9.43
N ARG A 145 -4.48 62.10 9.21
CA ARG A 145 -5.60 61.49 9.96
C ARG A 145 -5.22 61.23 11.43
N GLU A 146 -3.98 60.80 11.70
CA GLU A 146 -3.52 60.65 13.08
C GLU A 146 -3.35 61.99 13.78
N LYS A 147 -2.84 63.02 13.08
CA LYS A 147 -2.72 64.37 13.61
C LYS A 147 -4.08 64.96 14.00
N GLN A 148 -5.10 64.86 13.14
CA GLN A 148 -6.46 65.30 13.46
C GLN A 148 -7.08 64.52 14.64
N LYS A 149 -6.81 63.21 14.74
CA LYS A 149 -7.28 62.40 15.89
C LYS A 149 -6.60 62.76 17.21
N ARG A 150 -5.33 63.19 17.18
CA ARG A 150 -4.64 63.64 18.41
C ARG A 150 -5.22 64.96 18.92
N PHE A 151 -5.39 65.95 18.03
CA PHE A 151 -5.97 67.25 18.41
C PHE A 151 -7.40 67.13 18.98
N GLN A 152 -8.27 66.30 18.40
CA GLN A 152 -9.63 66.12 18.94
C GLN A 152 -9.69 65.36 20.29
N ASN A 153 -8.67 64.55 20.60
CA ASN A 153 -8.65 63.75 21.84
C ASN A 153 -8.04 64.50 23.04
N GLU A 154 -7.23 65.54 22.82
CA GLU A 154 -6.59 66.30 23.90
C GLU A 154 -7.56 67.31 24.55
N ASP A 155 -8.37 68.03 23.76
CA ASP A 155 -9.35 68.99 24.28
C ASP A 155 -10.54 68.31 24.99
N GLY A 156 -10.98 67.15 24.49
CA GLY A 156 -12.10 66.41 25.07
C GLY A 156 -11.78 65.67 26.38
N ASN A 157 -10.53 65.25 26.59
CA ASN A 157 -10.14 64.49 27.78
C ASN A 157 -9.92 65.38 29.01
N ARG A 158 -9.37 66.59 28.84
CA ARG A 158 -9.02 67.47 29.97
C ARG A 158 -10.26 68.00 30.70
N CYS A 159 -11.30 68.39 29.97
CA CYS A 159 -12.58 68.86 30.54
C CYS A 159 -13.38 67.75 31.23
N ASN A 160 -13.35 66.53 30.69
CA ASN A 160 -14.06 65.40 31.26
C ASN A 160 -13.41 64.90 32.56
N GLN A 161 -12.08 64.86 32.63
CA GLN A 161 -11.35 64.34 33.78
C GLN A 161 -11.61 65.15 35.07
N GLN A 162 -11.68 66.49 34.96
CA GLN A 162 -12.01 67.37 36.09
C GLN A 162 -13.45 67.20 36.59
N LYS A 163 -14.44 67.06 35.69
CA LYS A 163 -15.85 66.81 36.07
C LYS A 163 -16.01 65.48 36.81
N TYR A 164 -15.29 64.44 36.39
CA TYR A 164 -15.35 63.12 37.04
C TYR A 164 -14.64 63.08 38.41
N GLN A 165 -13.60 63.89 38.61
CA GLN A 165 -12.92 64.01 39.91
C GLN A 165 -13.83 64.63 40.97
N ILE A 166 -14.58 65.67 40.61
CA ILE A 166 -15.52 66.35 41.52
C ILE A 166 -16.67 65.41 41.92
N LEU A 167 -17.22 64.67 40.94
CA LEU A 167 -18.28 63.70 41.19
C LEU A 167 -17.81 62.53 42.10
N SER A 168 -16.59 62.03 41.88
CA SER A 168 -15.96 60.99 42.71
C SER A 168 -15.87 61.41 44.19
N ASN A 169 -15.42 62.64 44.44
CA ASN A 169 -15.25 63.14 45.80
C ASN A 169 -16.60 63.36 46.50
N ALA A 170 -17.63 63.83 45.78
CA ALA A 170 -18.98 63.97 46.32
C ALA A 170 -19.60 62.62 46.74
N ILE A 171 -19.40 61.57 45.93
CA ILE A 171 -19.90 60.22 46.21
C ILE A 171 -19.15 59.59 47.39
N LYS A 172 -17.82 59.73 47.48
CA LYS A 172 -17.03 59.27 48.64
C LYS A 172 -17.51 59.89 49.95
N LYS A 173 -17.82 61.19 49.94
CA LYS A 173 -18.28 61.92 51.15
C LYS A 173 -19.66 61.44 51.60
N ARG A 174 -20.60 61.23 50.67
CA ARG A 174 -21.94 60.68 50.99
C ARG A 174 -21.88 59.23 51.47
N TYR A 175 -21.06 58.37 50.86
CA TYR A 175 -20.97 56.97 51.25
C TYR A 175 -20.40 56.77 52.67
N LYS A 176 -19.43 57.61 53.08
CA LYS A 176 -18.86 57.57 54.44
C LYS A 176 -19.85 58.01 55.52
N ASN A 177 -20.76 58.93 55.21
CA ASN A 177 -21.69 59.49 56.19
C ASN A 177 -22.96 58.64 56.42
N VAL A 178 -23.24 57.63 55.59
CA VAL A 178 -24.39 56.75 55.74
C VAL A 178 -24.08 55.65 56.77
N LYS A 179 -24.91 55.52 57.80
CA LYS A 179 -24.74 54.52 58.88
C LYS A 179 -25.50 53.21 58.60
N THR A 180 -26.59 53.25 57.83
CA THR A 180 -27.52 52.14 57.60
C THR A 180 -27.08 51.21 56.46
N ARG A 181 -27.06 49.89 56.71
CA ARG A 181 -26.58 48.88 55.74
C ARG A 181 -27.45 48.78 54.48
N LYS A 182 -28.76 48.96 54.60
CA LYS A 182 -29.70 48.89 53.45
C LYS A 182 -29.46 50.03 52.45
N GLU A 183 -29.18 51.23 52.93
CA GLU A 183 -28.88 52.40 52.07
C GLU A 183 -27.51 52.29 51.40
N LYS A 184 -26.51 51.72 52.08
CA LYS A 184 -25.22 51.40 51.45
C LYS A 184 -25.35 50.42 50.28
N VAL A 185 -26.23 49.43 50.41
CA VAL A 185 -26.51 48.46 49.34
C VAL A 185 -27.30 49.09 48.20
N ALA A 186 -28.22 50.01 48.48
CA ALA A 186 -28.94 50.76 47.45
C ALA A 186 -27.98 51.62 46.60
N ILE A 187 -27.03 52.32 47.25
CA ILE A 187 -25.99 53.08 46.55
C ILE A 187 -25.12 52.15 45.69
N GLN A 188 -24.76 50.95 46.18
CA GLN A 188 -24.02 49.95 45.39
C GLN A 188 -24.79 49.48 44.15
N LYS A 189 -26.09 49.20 44.27
CA LYS A 189 -26.93 48.72 43.16
C LYS A 189 -27.09 49.72 42.02
N ILE A 190 -27.12 51.02 42.32
CA ILE A 190 -27.15 52.09 41.29
C ILE A 190 -25.92 52.01 40.36
N PHE A 191 -24.77 51.53 40.85
CA PHE A 191 -23.56 51.36 40.04
C PHE A 191 -23.43 50.01 39.32
N GLU A 192 -24.34 49.06 39.57
CA GLU A 192 -24.34 47.74 38.93
C GLU A 192 -25.09 47.69 37.59
N GLU A 193 -25.89 48.73 37.28
CA GLU A 193 -26.60 48.85 36.01
C GLU A 193 -25.65 48.94 34.80
N LYS A 194 -26.03 48.24 33.72
CA LYS A 194 -25.20 47.93 32.54
C LYS A 194 -24.61 49.15 31.83
N THR A 195 -25.17 50.34 32.03
CA THR A 195 -24.76 51.61 31.39
C THR A 195 -23.41 52.13 31.90
N VAL A 196 -22.98 51.78 33.13
CA VAL A 196 -21.71 52.27 33.72
C VAL A 196 -20.51 51.38 33.41
N LYS A 197 -20.74 50.10 33.05
CA LYS A 197 -19.69 49.11 32.72
C LYS A 197 -18.90 49.40 31.45
N GLY A 198 -19.33 50.36 30.62
CA GLY A 198 -18.68 50.70 29.35
C GLY A 198 -17.47 51.64 29.45
N SER A 199 -17.33 52.43 30.53
CA SER A 199 -16.23 53.40 30.68
C SER A 199 -15.22 52.94 31.72
N ARG A 200 -14.02 52.56 31.26
CA ARG A 200 -12.89 52.11 32.09
C ARG A 200 -12.56 53.07 33.24
N GLN A 201 -12.67 54.38 32.99
CA GLN A 201 -12.38 55.42 33.99
C GLN A 201 -13.48 55.51 35.06
N LYS A 202 -14.76 55.33 34.71
CA LYS A 202 -15.86 55.25 35.69
C LYS A 202 -15.73 54.01 36.58
N THR A 203 -15.27 52.89 36.03
CA THR A 203 -15.09 51.64 36.79
C THR A 203 -13.91 51.71 37.77
N GLN A 204 -12.86 52.47 37.44
CA GLN A 204 -11.69 52.65 38.29
C GLN A 204 -11.99 53.51 39.52
N ILE A 205 -12.77 54.58 39.33
CA ILE A 205 -13.27 55.43 40.42
C ILE A 205 -14.14 54.61 41.39
N ILE A 206 -15.03 53.76 40.88
CA ILE A 206 -15.89 52.89 41.71
C ILE A 206 -15.05 51.92 42.57
N LYS A 207 -13.95 51.37 42.02
CA LYS A 207 -13.02 50.51 42.75
C LYS A 207 -12.31 51.24 43.90
N GLU A 208 -11.83 52.45 43.66
CA GLU A 208 -11.13 53.25 44.69
C GLU A 208 -12.09 53.86 45.73
N CYS A 209 -13.37 54.06 45.41
CA CYS A 209 -14.35 54.68 46.32
C CYS A 209 -15.00 53.70 47.30
N LEU A 210 -15.25 52.45 46.89
CA LEU A 210 -16.19 51.56 47.60
C LEU A 210 -15.55 50.29 48.19
N ALA A 211 -14.21 50.14 48.13
CA ALA A 211 -13.48 49.00 48.68
C ALA A 211 -14.14 47.64 48.36
N VAL A 212 -14.66 47.48 47.13
CA VAL A 212 -15.29 46.23 46.67
C VAL A 212 -14.19 45.29 46.17
N ASP A 213 -13.34 44.83 47.09
CA ASP A 213 -12.29 43.83 46.83
C ASP A 213 -12.45 42.58 47.72
N GLN A 214 -13.70 42.14 47.94
CA GLN A 214 -14.00 40.80 48.46
C GLN A 214 -15.03 40.05 47.60
N GLY A 215 -14.92 40.17 46.28
CA GLY A 215 -15.71 39.41 45.32
C GLY A 215 -14.85 38.71 44.29
N TYR A 216 -14.43 37.46 44.60
CA TYR A 216 -13.80 36.50 43.70
C TYR A 216 -12.42 36.88 43.11
N VAL A 217 -11.39 36.88 43.97
CA VAL A 217 -10.09 36.36 43.56
C VAL A 217 -10.31 34.88 43.21
N ARG A 218 -10.37 34.53 41.93
CA ARG A 218 -10.21 33.12 41.52
C ARG A 218 -8.90 32.64 42.12
N LYS A 219 -8.95 31.75 43.11
CA LYS A 219 -7.79 30.96 43.56
C LYS A 219 -7.12 30.41 42.29
N GLN A 220 -6.00 30.99 41.89
CA GLN A 220 -5.16 30.36 40.89
C GLN A 220 -4.73 29.05 41.55
N GLN A 221 -5.20 27.92 41.00
CA GLN A 221 -4.65 26.62 41.38
C GLN A 221 -3.13 26.72 41.24
N PRO A 222 -2.33 26.22 42.20
CA PRO A 222 -0.88 26.33 42.13
C PRO A 222 -0.43 25.72 40.80
N LEU A 223 0.30 26.52 39.99
CA LEU A 223 0.79 26.18 38.65
C LEU A 223 1.44 24.78 38.57
N PHE A 224 1.98 24.31 39.70
CA PHE A 224 2.58 22.99 39.89
C PHE A 224 1.59 21.82 39.69
N LYS A 225 0.38 21.88 40.28
CA LYS A 225 -0.63 20.82 40.14
C LYS A 225 -1.15 20.71 38.70
N VAL A 226 -1.19 21.83 37.98
CA VAL A 226 -1.62 21.89 36.58
C VAL A 226 -0.56 21.29 35.65
N LYS A 227 0.74 21.52 35.92
CA LYS A 227 1.83 20.88 35.17
C LYS A 227 1.84 19.37 35.37
N ILE A 228 1.75 18.89 36.61
CA ILE A 228 1.69 17.44 36.90
C ILE A 228 0.50 16.78 36.20
N LEU A 229 -0.68 17.40 36.29
CA LEU A 229 -1.87 16.90 35.59
C LEU A 229 -1.67 16.87 34.08
N SER A 230 -1.06 17.91 33.49
CA SER A 230 -0.78 17.94 32.06
C SER A 230 0.23 16.86 31.64
N THR A 231 1.25 16.58 32.45
CA THR A 231 2.24 15.54 32.13
C THR A 231 1.60 14.15 32.18
N LYS A 232 0.85 13.85 33.25
CA LYS A 232 0.13 12.57 33.36
C LYS A 232 -0.90 12.33 32.26
N ILE A 233 -1.59 13.38 31.80
CA ILE A 233 -2.52 13.27 30.66
C ILE A 233 -1.75 12.99 29.37
N LYS A 234 -0.59 13.60 29.15
CA LYS A 234 0.24 13.34 27.97
C LYS A 234 0.77 11.90 27.99
N GLU A 235 1.34 11.46 29.11
CA GLU A 235 1.82 10.09 29.31
C GLU A 235 0.70 9.07 29.06
N PHE A 236 -0.51 9.33 29.58
CA PHE A 236 -1.68 8.49 29.33
C PHE A 236 -2.01 8.39 27.83
N PHE A 237 -2.04 9.52 27.11
CA PHE A 237 -2.30 9.49 25.67
C PHE A 237 -1.15 8.92 24.84
N GLU A 238 0.08 8.89 25.35
CA GLU A 238 1.25 8.34 24.65
C GLU A 238 1.35 6.81 24.74
N ARG A 239 0.57 6.17 25.63
CA ARG A 239 0.51 4.71 25.71
C ARG A 239 -0.14 4.10 24.47
N ASP A 240 0.37 2.94 24.07
CA ASP A 240 -0.03 2.23 22.84
C ASP A 240 -1.41 1.56 22.94
N ASP A 241 -1.93 1.36 24.15
CA ASP A 241 -3.29 0.86 24.45
C ASP A 241 -4.38 1.94 24.29
N ILE A 242 -3.99 3.22 24.33
CA ILE A 242 -4.92 4.37 24.27
C ILE A 242 -4.84 5.08 22.92
N SER A 243 -3.64 5.21 22.35
CA SER A 243 -3.47 5.74 21.00
C SER A 243 -2.42 4.97 20.22
N ARG A 244 -2.64 4.77 18.91
CA ARG A 244 -1.74 4.05 18.02
C ARG A 244 -0.97 5.01 17.14
N ALA A 245 0.36 4.87 17.06
CA ALA A 245 1.19 5.60 16.12
C ALA A 245 0.92 5.19 14.67
N THR A 246 0.95 6.16 13.75
CA THR A 246 0.61 5.94 12.36
C THR A 246 1.84 5.92 11.46
N ALA A 247 1.83 5.13 10.38
CA ALA A 247 2.94 5.06 9.42
C ALA A 247 2.69 5.88 8.13
N GLY A 248 1.50 6.47 7.95
CA GLY A 248 1.12 7.12 6.70
C GLY A 248 1.83 8.45 6.40
N LYS A 249 2.13 8.67 5.12
CA LYS A 249 2.85 9.86 4.60
C LYS A 249 2.13 11.18 4.82
N LYS A 250 0.79 11.17 4.78
CA LYS A 250 -0.08 12.35 4.99
C LYS A 250 -0.50 12.52 6.46
N GLU A 251 0.13 11.76 7.35
CA GLU A 251 -0.26 11.62 8.75
C GLU A 251 0.74 12.24 9.71
N ALA A 252 1.33 13.38 9.36
CA ALA A 252 2.11 14.22 10.26
C ALA A 252 1.34 15.52 10.58
N VAL A 253 1.39 15.98 11.82
CA VAL A 253 0.80 17.26 12.26
C VAL A 253 1.94 18.16 12.73
N SER A 254 1.91 19.42 12.29
CA SER A 254 2.83 20.44 12.77
C SER A 254 2.06 21.49 13.56
N LEU A 255 2.57 21.82 14.75
CA LEU A 255 2.07 22.92 15.56
C LEU A 255 3.28 23.63 16.19
N LYS A 256 3.41 24.93 15.98
CA LYS A 256 4.53 25.76 16.51
C LYS A 256 5.93 25.26 16.13
N LYS A 257 6.13 24.84 14.88
CA LYS A 257 7.40 24.32 14.31
C LYS A 257 7.80 22.90 14.75
N ASP A 258 7.09 22.30 15.72
CA ASP A 258 7.28 20.89 16.06
C ASP A 258 6.40 20.03 15.15
N LYS A 259 7.04 19.19 14.33
CA LYS A 259 6.38 18.23 13.44
C LYS A 259 6.41 16.86 14.10
N MET A 260 5.24 16.32 14.41
CA MET A 260 5.10 15.00 15.03
C MET A 260 4.18 14.11 14.19
N GLN A 261 4.47 12.81 14.20
CA GLN A 261 3.63 11.81 13.55
C GLN A 261 2.29 11.70 14.29
N LYS A 262 1.18 11.56 13.56
CA LYS A 262 -0.15 11.40 14.16
C LYS A 262 -0.19 10.13 15.00
N ARG A 263 -0.96 10.20 16.09
CA ARG A 263 -1.42 9.03 16.83
C ARG A 263 -2.95 9.02 16.78
N TYR A 264 -3.56 7.92 16.40
CA TYR A 264 -5.02 7.79 16.40
C TYR A 264 -5.49 7.24 17.73
N LEU A 265 -6.57 7.81 18.25
CA LEU A 265 -7.25 7.28 19.44
C LEU A 265 -7.90 5.94 19.10
N LEU A 266 -7.70 4.95 19.97
CA LEU A 266 -8.27 3.60 19.81
C LEU A 266 -9.73 3.54 20.29
N ASP A 267 -10.12 4.39 21.24
CA ASP A 267 -11.47 4.47 21.78
C ASP A 267 -11.99 5.92 21.82
N ASN A 268 -13.28 6.07 22.05
CA ASN A 268 -13.97 7.34 22.21
C ASN A 268 -13.39 8.12 23.40
N MET A 269 -13.26 9.43 23.21
CA MET A 269 -12.72 10.35 24.21
C MET A 269 -13.46 10.31 25.56
N LYS A 270 -14.76 9.94 25.56
CA LYS A 270 -15.56 9.76 26.77
C LYS A 270 -15.14 8.51 27.55
N ASN A 271 -14.89 7.39 26.87
CA ASN A 271 -14.47 6.13 27.49
C ASN A 271 -13.05 6.26 28.05
N LEU A 272 -12.13 6.85 27.28
CA LEU A 272 -10.76 7.12 27.73
C LEU A 272 -10.71 8.01 28.97
N TYR A 273 -11.64 8.95 29.12
CA TYR A 273 -11.75 9.77 30.33
C TYR A 273 -12.26 8.97 31.54
N VAL A 274 -13.12 7.97 31.33
CA VAL A 274 -13.55 7.06 32.39
C VAL A 274 -12.37 6.19 32.84
N SER A 275 -11.61 5.60 31.90
CA SER A 275 -10.39 4.83 32.21
C SER A 275 -9.34 5.69 32.92
N PHE A 276 -9.09 6.92 32.44
CA PHE A 276 -8.16 7.85 33.10
C PHE A 276 -8.56 8.18 34.54
N LYS A 277 -9.87 8.31 34.81
CA LYS A 277 -10.39 8.52 36.17
C LYS A 277 -10.29 7.28 37.05
N GLN A 278 -10.45 6.10 36.49
CA GLN A 278 -10.27 4.84 37.21
C GLN A 278 -8.80 4.63 37.60
N GLU A 279 -7.86 4.95 36.72
CA GLU A 279 -6.42 4.84 36.99
C GLU A 279 -5.90 5.93 37.94
N ASN A 280 -6.51 7.12 37.92
CA ASN A 280 -6.06 8.26 38.72
C ASN A 280 -7.21 8.87 39.55
N PRO A 281 -7.77 8.13 40.53
CA PRO A 281 -8.91 8.59 41.32
C PRO A 281 -8.59 9.83 42.18
N ALA A 282 -7.32 10.00 42.57
CA ALA A 282 -6.85 11.13 43.37
C ALA A 282 -6.78 12.47 42.60
N LEU A 283 -6.79 12.45 41.26
CA LEU A 283 -6.65 13.66 40.44
C LEU A 283 -8.02 14.23 40.07
N ARG A 284 -8.30 15.45 40.54
CA ARG A 284 -9.49 16.22 40.12
C ARG A 284 -9.34 16.72 38.69
N CYS A 285 -9.64 15.87 37.72
CA CYS A 285 -9.72 16.22 36.30
C CYS A 285 -11.17 16.29 35.83
N SER A 286 -11.54 17.37 35.12
CA SER A 286 -12.82 17.47 34.42
C SER A 286 -12.66 17.10 32.95
N TYR A 287 -13.71 16.58 32.32
CA TYR A 287 -13.69 16.16 30.91
C TYR A 287 -13.22 17.27 29.95
N LYS A 288 -13.62 18.52 30.21
CA LYS A 288 -13.15 19.69 29.43
C LYS A 288 -11.65 19.95 29.59
N THR A 289 -11.10 19.67 30.77
CA THR A 289 -9.67 19.85 31.05
C THR A 289 -8.86 18.73 30.41
N PHE A 290 -9.37 17.49 30.47
CA PHE A 290 -8.80 16.32 29.81
C PHE A 290 -8.68 16.50 28.28
N THR A 291 -9.76 16.94 27.63
CA THR A 291 -9.75 17.18 26.17
C THR A 291 -8.86 18.36 25.76
N ARG A 292 -8.68 19.35 26.63
CA ARG A 292 -7.81 20.52 26.37
C ARG A 292 -6.32 20.20 26.47
N TYR A 293 -5.92 19.32 27.39
CA TYR A 293 -4.52 18.92 27.56
C TYR A 293 -4.11 17.75 26.67
N ARG A 294 -5.01 17.25 25.82
CA ARG A 294 -4.70 16.27 24.79
C ARG A 294 -3.57 16.78 23.87
N PRO A 295 -2.52 15.98 23.62
CA PRO A 295 -1.47 16.34 22.67
C PRO A 295 -2.04 16.63 21.28
N PHE A 296 -1.47 17.61 20.58
CA PHE A 296 -1.99 18.04 19.27
C PHE A 296 -1.81 16.99 18.17
N PHE A 297 -0.84 16.08 18.32
CA PHE A 297 -0.58 14.98 17.40
C PHE A 297 -1.48 13.77 17.63
N VAL A 298 -2.23 13.72 18.75
CA VAL A 298 -3.23 12.68 19.00
C VAL A 298 -4.56 13.14 18.40
N VAL A 299 -5.09 12.44 17.40
CA VAL A 299 -6.25 12.87 16.60
C VAL A 299 -7.29 11.72 16.55
N PRO A 300 -8.61 11.99 16.54
CA PRO A 300 -9.58 10.93 16.24
C PRO A 300 -9.37 10.39 14.82
N PRO A 301 -9.64 9.10 14.57
CA PRO A 301 -9.51 8.52 13.23
C PRO A 301 -10.53 9.14 12.24
N THR A 302 -10.05 9.55 11.07
CA THR A 302 -10.86 9.98 9.91
C THR A 302 -11.15 8.80 8.96
N VAL A 303 -12.08 8.92 8.00
CA VAL A 303 -12.36 7.84 7.00
C VAL A 303 -11.12 7.42 6.20
N ALA A 304 -10.19 8.35 5.96
CA ALA A 304 -8.88 8.09 5.36
C ALA A 304 -7.89 7.34 6.28
N ALA A 305 -8.23 7.19 7.56
CA ALA A 305 -7.45 6.59 8.64
C ALA A 305 -8.13 5.34 9.21
N ARG A 306 -8.88 4.63 8.35
CA ARG A 306 -9.45 3.32 8.68
C ARG A 306 -8.34 2.33 9.01
N GLU A 307 -8.66 1.29 9.75
CA GLU A 307 -7.71 0.20 10.01
C GLU A 307 -7.40 -0.53 8.70
N THR A 308 -6.22 -0.27 8.15
CA THR A 308 -5.70 -0.88 6.93
C THR A 308 -4.52 -1.77 7.24
N CYS A 309 -4.33 -2.83 6.45
CA CYS A 309 -3.25 -3.81 6.60
C CYS A 309 -3.29 -4.58 7.93
N LEU A 310 -4.48 -5.03 8.34
CA LEU A 310 -4.64 -5.91 9.48
C LEU A 310 -4.23 -7.35 9.12
N CYS A 311 -3.67 -8.08 10.08
CA CYS A 311 -3.43 -9.51 9.91
C CYS A 311 -4.77 -10.26 9.86
N ARG A 312 -4.95 -11.10 8.84
CA ARG A 312 -6.17 -11.89 8.64
C ARG A 312 -6.45 -12.80 9.83
N ILE A 313 -5.42 -13.46 10.37
CA ILE A 313 -5.54 -14.39 11.50
C ILE A 313 -6.04 -13.65 12.74
N HIS A 314 -5.39 -12.53 13.10
CA HIS A 314 -5.81 -11.69 14.23
C HIS A 314 -7.24 -11.16 14.09
N THR A 315 -7.58 -10.68 12.89
CA THR A 315 -8.90 -10.06 12.67
C THR A 315 -10.01 -11.11 12.70
N ASN A 316 -9.79 -12.27 12.06
CA ASN A 316 -10.80 -13.33 11.99
C ASN A 316 -11.07 -13.93 13.37
N ILE A 317 -10.04 -14.23 14.16
CA ILE A 317 -10.27 -14.78 15.51
C ILE A 317 -10.94 -13.74 16.44
N GLN A 318 -10.63 -12.46 16.27
CA GLN A 318 -11.30 -11.40 17.02
C GLN A 318 -12.78 -11.30 16.65
N TYR A 319 -13.15 -11.47 15.37
CA TYR A 319 -14.55 -11.54 14.97
C TYR A 319 -15.27 -12.76 15.55
N LEU A 320 -14.61 -13.92 15.59
CA LEU A 320 -15.16 -15.13 16.22
C LEU A 320 -15.35 -14.94 17.73
N ALA A 321 -14.33 -14.44 18.44
CA ALA A 321 -14.41 -14.17 19.88
C ALA A 321 -15.49 -13.14 20.22
N PHE A 322 -15.65 -12.10 19.40
CA PHE A 322 -16.72 -11.12 19.56
C PHE A 322 -18.11 -11.73 19.35
N ALA A 323 -18.26 -12.57 18.32
CA ALA A 323 -19.52 -13.26 18.05
C ALA A 323 -19.90 -14.22 19.19
N LEU A 324 -18.94 -14.97 19.73
CA LEU A 324 -19.15 -15.87 20.87
C LEU A 324 -19.46 -15.12 22.16
N CYS A 325 -18.77 -14.00 22.44
CA CYS A 325 -19.03 -13.17 23.61
C CYS A 325 -20.40 -12.48 23.53
N LYS A 326 -20.80 -11.98 22.35
CA LYS A 326 -22.12 -11.37 22.14
C LYS A 326 -23.27 -12.34 22.45
N ASN A 327 -23.08 -13.62 22.11
CA ASN A 327 -24.04 -14.68 22.41
C ASN A 327 -23.85 -15.30 23.80
N LYS A 328 -22.98 -14.73 24.65
CA LYS A 328 -22.66 -15.21 26.00
C LYS A 328 -22.20 -16.68 26.04
N VAL A 329 -21.45 -17.13 25.03
CA VAL A 329 -20.83 -18.47 24.98
C VAL A 329 -19.48 -18.47 25.70
N ILE A 330 -18.75 -17.35 25.61
CA ILE A 330 -17.47 -17.10 26.30
C ILE A 330 -17.62 -15.86 27.20
N PRO A 331 -17.02 -15.83 28.41
CA PRO A 331 -17.12 -14.69 29.33
C PRO A 331 -16.42 -13.42 28.83
N THR A 332 -15.37 -13.53 28.01
CA THR A 332 -14.58 -12.40 27.54
C THR A 332 -14.22 -12.52 26.07
N SER A 333 -14.26 -11.39 25.34
CA SER A 333 -13.74 -11.30 23.96
C SER A 333 -12.24 -11.00 23.87
N ASP A 334 -11.55 -10.90 25.01
CA ASP A 334 -10.13 -10.56 25.08
C ASP A 334 -9.27 -11.80 24.86
N LEU A 335 -8.64 -11.87 23.70
CA LEU A 335 -7.83 -13.01 23.26
C LEU A 335 -6.62 -13.25 24.15
N ASN A 336 -6.04 -12.21 24.76
CA ASN A 336 -4.86 -12.38 25.61
C ASN A 336 -5.21 -13.14 26.89
N LYS A 337 -6.38 -12.87 27.48
CA LYS A 337 -6.87 -13.59 28.66
C LYS A 337 -7.12 -15.06 28.34
N ILE A 338 -7.78 -15.31 27.20
CA ILE A 338 -8.04 -16.68 26.72
C ILE A 338 -6.74 -17.47 26.53
N ILE A 339 -5.69 -16.84 25.99
CA ILE A 339 -4.38 -17.49 25.84
C ILE A 339 -3.74 -17.80 27.21
N VAL A 340 -3.74 -16.83 28.13
CA VAL A 340 -3.15 -17.00 29.48
C VAL A 340 -3.86 -18.12 30.24
N ASP A 341 -5.17 -18.25 30.10
CA ASP A 341 -5.96 -19.29 30.77
C ASP A 341 -5.65 -20.70 30.21
N GLN A 342 -5.35 -20.80 28.91
CA GLN A 342 -5.08 -22.07 28.24
C GLN A 342 -3.61 -22.51 28.26
N VAL A 343 -2.66 -21.62 28.51
CA VAL A 343 -1.21 -21.89 28.32
C VAL A 343 -0.46 -21.73 29.64
N CYS A 344 0.37 -22.71 30.00
CA CYS A 344 1.20 -22.63 31.22
C CYS A 344 2.29 -21.55 31.12
N ASN A 345 2.92 -21.41 29.96
CA ASN A 345 3.93 -20.38 29.70
C ASN A 345 3.80 -19.86 28.25
N PRO A 346 3.48 -18.58 28.03
CA PRO A 346 3.31 -18.01 26.69
C PRO A 346 4.62 -17.90 25.88
N ASP A 347 5.77 -18.04 26.52
CA ASP A 347 7.09 -18.03 25.89
C ASP A 347 7.64 -19.44 25.60
N SER A 348 6.87 -20.49 25.90
CA SER A 348 7.23 -21.86 25.56
C SER A 348 6.60 -22.27 24.22
N LEU A 349 7.45 -22.69 23.26
CA LEU A 349 7.00 -23.24 21.98
C LEU A 349 6.01 -24.40 22.19
N ALA A 350 6.35 -25.35 23.07
CA ALA A 350 5.53 -26.54 23.29
C ALA A 350 4.13 -26.19 23.81
N CYS A 351 3.99 -25.14 24.64
CA CYS A 351 2.68 -24.71 25.12
C CYS A 351 1.88 -23.98 24.03
N MET A 352 2.54 -23.10 23.27
CA MET A 352 1.89 -22.30 22.21
C MET A 352 1.54 -23.12 20.96
N THR A 353 2.15 -24.29 20.76
CA THR A 353 1.81 -25.22 19.68
C THR A 353 0.93 -26.39 20.11
N GLY A 354 0.49 -26.43 21.38
CA GLY A 354 -0.40 -27.49 21.88
C GLY A 354 0.27 -28.87 22.03
N ILE A 355 1.59 -28.93 22.21
CA ILE A 355 2.35 -30.19 22.38
C ILE A 355 2.67 -30.44 23.87
N CYS A 356 2.51 -29.44 24.73
CA CYS A 356 2.79 -29.55 26.16
C CYS A 356 1.76 -30.43 26.86
N SER A 357 2.23 -31.51 27.51
CA SER A 357 1.42 -32.47 28.25
C SER A 357 0.60 -31.86 29.39
N VAL A 358 1.01 -30.70 29.94
CA VAL A 358 0.35 -30.05 31.09
C VAL A 358 -0.82 -29.16 30.65
N CYS A 359 -0.71 -28.47 29.51
CA CYS A 359 -1.76 -27.56 29.03
C CYS A 359 -2.65 -28.17 27.93
N LEU A 360 -2.31 -29.36 27.41
CA LEU A 360 -3.14 -30.08 26.45
C LEU A 360 -4.58 -30.32 26.95
N SER A 361 -4.75 -30.47 28.27
CA SER A 361 -6.05 -30.68 28.92
C SER A 361 -6.86 -29.41 29.17
N LYS A 362 -6.29 -28.22 28.91
CA LYS A 362 -6.96 -26.93 29.17
C LYS A 362 -7.67 -26.44 27.91
N THR A 363 -8.93 -26.84 27.76
CA THR A 363 -9.82 -26.31 26.72
C THR A 363 -10.57 -25.07 27.21
N THR A 364 -11.09 -24.29 26.27
CA THR A 364 -11.96 -23.15 26.60
C THR A 364 -13.29 -23.66 27.13
N ASN A 365 -13.71 -23.19 28.31
CA ASN A 365 -15.03 -23.50 28.84
C ASN A 365 -16.10 -22.81 27.99
N PHE A 366 -16.76 -23.58 27.13
CA PHE A 366 -17.91 -23.11 26.38
C PHE A 366 -19.22 -23.46 27.09
N ASP A 367 -20.20 -22.57 26.99
CA ASP A 367 -21.57 -22.83 27.42
C ASP A 367 -22.30 -23.68 26.36
N THR A 368 -22.36 -24.99 26.58
CA THR A 368 -22.99 -25.99 25.68
C THR A 368 -24.51 -25.86 25.58
N SER A 369 -25.14 -24.98 26.38
CA SER A 369 -26.58 -24.69 26.25
C SER A 369 -26.95 -23.91 24.98
N LYS A 370 -25.96 -23.50 24.17
CA LYS A 370 -26.11 -22.60 23.01
C LYS A 370 -25.70 -23.21 21.67
N ASP A 371 -25.59 -24.54 21.59
CA ASP A 371 -25.09 -25.26 20.41
C ASP A 371 -25.92 -25.02 19.13
N GLU A 372 -27.24 -24.85 19.26
CA GLU A 372 -28.17 -24.67 18.14
C GLU A 372 -28.38 -23.20 17.72
N ILE A 373 -27.78 -22.23 18.42
CA ILE A 373 -27.97 -20.83 18.09
C ILE A 373 -27.29 -20.52 16.74
N ILE A 374 -28.05 -19.94 15.81
CA ILE A 374 -27.49 -19.41 14.56
C ILE A 374 -26.78 -18.10 14.87
N VAL A 375 -25.47 -18.07 14.63
CA VAL A 375 -24.63 -16.92 14.88
C VAL A 375 -24.14 -16.33 13.57
N ARG A 376 -24.41 -15.05 13.36
CA ARG A 376 -23.86 -14.25 12.26
C ARG A 376 -22.52 -13.66 12.67
N TYR A 377 -21.48 -13.88 11.86
CA TYR A 377 -20.16 -13.29 12.08
C TYR A 377 -19.51 -12.89 10.76
N SER A 378 -18.60 -11.93 10.83
CA SER A 378 -17.79 -11.51 9.67
C SER A 378 -16.47 -12.26 9.65
N GLN A 379 -15.95 -12.53 8.45
CA GLN A 379 -14.60 -13.06 8.25
C GLN A 379 -13.98 -12.53 6.96
N TRP A 380 -12.66 -12.43 6.92
CA TRP A 380 -11.90 -12.16 5.69
C TRP A 380 -11.51 -13.47 5.02
N ILE A 381 -11.90 -13.65 3.76
CA ILE A 381 -11.61 -14.81 2.92
C ILE A 381 -10.94 -14.35 1.61
N SER A 382 -10.03 -15.16 1.09
CA SER A 382 -9.44 -14.98 -0.23
C SER A 382 -10.23 -15.81 -1.24
N LYS A 383 -10.87 -15.17 -2.22
CA LYS A 383 -11.62 -15.82 -3.31
C LYS A 383 -10.84 -15.69 -4.61
N THR A 384 -10.71 -16.78 -5.36
CA THR A 384 -10.07 -16.79 -6.68
C THR A 384 -11.15 -16.61 -7.74
N GLU A 385 -11.01 -15.58 -8.58
CA GLU A 385 -11.91 -15.30 -9.71
C GLU A 385 -11.10 -15.34 -11.01
N VAL A 386 -11.60 -16.00 -12.04
CA VAL A 386 -10.98 -15.99 -13.37
C VAL A 386 -11.44 -14.73 -14.09
N ILE A 387 -10.51 -13.83 -14.42
CA ILE A 387 -10.79 -12.61 -15.18
C ILE A 387 -10.12 -12.74 -16.55
N GLU A 388 -10.88 -12.46 -17.60
CA GLU A 388 -10.36 -12.42 -18.96
C GLU A 388 -9.77 -11.02 -19.24
N LYS A 389 -8.45 -10.96 -19.45
CA LYS A 389 -7.76 -9.74 -19.88
C LYS A 389 -7.05 -10.03 -21.19
N ALA A 390 -7.38 -9.28 -22.24
CA ALA A 390 -6.76 -9.41 -23.56
C ALA A 390 -6.78 -10.85 -24.11
N GLY A 391 -7.90 -11.56 -23.97
CA GLY A 391 -8.07 -12.93 -24.48
C GLY A 391 -7.41 -14.03 -23.65
N LYS A 392 -6.69 -13.71 -22.57
CA LYS A 392 -6.13 -14.71 -21.64
C LYS A 392 -6.93 -14.77 -20.34
N LYS A 393 -7.30 -15.99 -19.92
CA LYS A 393 -7.94 -16.28 -18.62
C LYS A 393 -6.89 -16.20 -17.53
N ILE A 394 -6.94 -15.16 -16.70
CA ILE A 394 -6.01 -14.98 -15.58
C ILE A 394 -6.76 -15.23 -14.27
N LYS A 395 -6.28 -16.17 -13.46
CA LYS A 395 -6.77 -16.36 -12.08
C LYS A 395 -6.33 -15.19 -11.21
N VAL A 396 -7.29 -14.46 -10.64
CA VAL A 396 -7.05 -13.31 -9.76
C VAL A 396 -7.62 -13.59 -8.38
N THR A 397 -6.77 -13.62 -7.36
CA THR A 397 -7.18 -13.77 -5.96
C THR A 397 -7.57 -12.42 -5.38
N LYS A 398 -8.78 -12.31 -4.83
CA LYS A 398 -9.31 -11.12 -4.16
C LYS A 398 -9.62 -11.42 -2.70
N ASN A 399 -9.22 -10.52 -1.79
CA ASN A 399 -9.59 -10.59 -0.37
C ASN A 399 -10.92 -9.88 -0.15
N VAL A 400 -11.92 -10.61 0.33
CA VAL A 400 -13.29 -10.12 0.54
C VAL A 400 -13.68 -10.31 2.00
N LYS A 401 -14.34 -9.31 2.58
CA LYS A 401 -15.00 -9.43 3.87
C LYS A 401 -16.39 -10.01 3.63
N GLU A 402 -16.60 -11.23 4.10
CA GLU A 402 -17.86 -11.96 3.97
C GLU A 402 -18.56 -12.03 5.32
N GLU A 403 -19.89 -11.89 5.31
CA GLU A 403 -20.73 -12.20 6.46
C GLU A 403 -21.25 -13.62 6.28
N THR A 404 -20.99 -14.47 7.28
CA THR A 404 -21.33 -15.89 7.25
C THR A 404 -22.20 -16.22 8.47
N GLU A 405 -23.07 -17.21 8.30
CA GLU A 405 -23.89 -17.76 9.38
C GLU A 405 -23.42 -19.18 9.69
N SER A 406 -23.28 -19.53 10.97
CA SER A 406 -23.03 -20.91 11.38
C SER A 406 -23.79 -21.23 12.67
N THR A 407 -23.93 -22.52 12.98
CA THR A 407 -24.43 -22.97 14.29
C THR A 407 -23.40 -22.67 15.38
N GLY A 408 -23.87 -22.56 16.63
CA GLY A 408 -23.02 -22.33 17.80
C GLY A 408 -21.93 -23.40 17.93
N LYS A 409 -22.29 -24.67 17.74
CA LYS A 409 -21.34 -25.79 17.77
C LYS A 409 -20.22 -25.67 16.71
N ALA A 410 -20.59 -25.45 15.45
CA ALA A 410 -19.62 -25.30 14.37
C ALA A 410 -18.73 -24.05 14.56
N LEU A 411 -19.28 -23.00 15.20
CA LEU A 411 -18.52 -21.80 15.52
C LEU A 411 -17.48 -22.05 16.63
N MET A 412 -17.81 -22.88 17.63
CA MET A 412 -16.89 -23.26 18.71
C MET A 412 -15.73 -24.12 18.18
N GLU A 413 -16.03 -25.15 17.39
CA GLU A 413 -15.01 -26.00 16.74
C GLU A 413 -14.07 -25.15 15.86
N LYS A 414 -14.65 -24.24 15.06
CA LYS A 414 -13.88 -23.30 14.24
C LYS A 414 -13.03 -22.35 15.09
N PHE A 415 -13.54 -21.90 16.23
CA PHE A 415 -12.80 -21.04 17.14
C PHE A 415 -11.60 -21.77 17.75
N GLU A 416 -11.74 -23.02 18.19
CA GLU A 416 -10.63 -23.83 18.72
C GLU A 416 -9.52 -24.03 17.70
N ILE A 417 -9.86 -24.46 16.48
CA ILE A 417 -8.89 -24.64 15.39
C ILE A 417 -8.16 -23.33 15.09
N THR A 418 -8.92 -22.23 14.97
CA THR A 418 -8.33 -20.91 14.69
C THR A 418 -7.47 -20.41 15.87
N LEU A 419 -7.83 -20.77 17.10
CA LEU A 419 -7.11 -20.39 18.32
C LEU A 419 -5.76 -21.10 18.42
N GLU A 420 -5.66 -22.37 18.04
CA GLU A 420 -4.38 -23.08 17.93
C GLU A 420 -3.45 -22.42 16.91
N GLU A 421 -3.99 -22.09 15.72
CA GLU A 421 -3.22 -21.38 14.69
C GLU A 421 -2.77 -19.99 15.18
N PHE A 422 -3.65 -19.27 15.87
CA PHE A 422 -3.37 -17.95 16.42
C PHE A 422 -2.31 -17.96 17.52
N LYS A 423 -2.33 -18.96 18.43
CA LYS A 423 -1.27 -19.13 19.45
C LYS A 423 0.09 -19.32 18.78
N ARG A 424 0.18 -20.25 17.82
CA ARG A 424 1.42 -20.48 17.05
C ARG A 424 1.88 -19.19 16.36
N HIS A 425 0.96 -18.48 15.72
CA HIS A 425 1.24 -17.23 15.02
C HIS A 425 1.80 -16.14 15.95
N ILE A 426 1.20 -15.92 17.12
CA ILE A 426 1.72 -14.96 18.12
C ILE A 426 3.12 -15.34 18.59
N TYR A 427 3.34 -16.62 18.88
CA TYR A 427 4.65 -17.09 19.32
C TYR A 427 5.73 -16.85 18.24
N TYR A 428 5.39 -17.10 16.97
CA TYR A 428 6.29 -16.86 15.84
C TYR A 428 6.61 -15.38 15.69
N ILE A 429 5.62 -14.49 15.73
CA ILE A 429 5.83 -13.02 15.70
C ILE A 429 6.80 -12.60 16.80
N LYS A 430 6.50 -12.95 18.07
CA LYS A 430 7.31 -12.56 19.22
C LYS A 430 8.74 -13.08 19.09
N THR A 431 8.91 -14.34 18.72
CA THR A 431 10.22 -14.97 18.57
C THR A 431 11.02 -14.32 17.45
N GLN A 432 10.41 -14.05 16.31
CA GLN A 432 11.09 -13.40 15.17
C GLN A 432 11.54 -11.99 15.50
N TYR A 433 10.66 -11.17 16.08
CA TYR A 433 11.04 -9.81 16.48
C TYR A 433 12.08 -9.78 17.61
N ARG A 434 12.01 -10.72 18.57
CA ARG A 434 13.03 -10.86 19.62
C ARG A 434 14.41 -11.15 19.02
N ASN A 435 14.47 -12.11 18.09
CA ASN A 435 15.72 -12.47 17.40
C ASN A 435 16.23 -11.36 16.48
N TYR A 436 15.33 -10.65 15.79
CA TYR A 436 15.66 -9.47 15.00
C TYR A 436 16.35 -8.38 15.85
N ARG A 437 15.76 -8.03 17.00
CA ARG A 437 16.37 -7.07 17.94
C ARG A 437 17.70 -7.58 18.47
N LYS A 438 17.76 -8.84 18.91
CA LYS A 438 18.98 -9.47 19.40
C LYS A 438 20.11 -9.42 18.35
N CYS A 439 19.80 -9.68 17.09
CA CYS A 439 20.78 -9.60 16.00
C CYS A 439 21.39 -8.19 15.91
N ILE A 440 20.55 -7.15 15.91
CA ILE A 440 20.96 -5.74 15.78
C ILE A 440 21.73 -5.26 17.02
N ASP A 441 21.23 -5.54 18.23
CA ASP A 441 21.82 -5.04 19.47
C ASP A 441 23.21 -5.64 19.74
N GLU A 442 23.42 -6.89 19.34
CA GLU A 442 24.67 -7.64 19.53
C GLU A 442 25.57 -7.68 18.26
N LEU A 443 25.37 -6.79 17.27
CA LEU A 443 26.22 -6.74 16.06
C LEU A 443 27.70 -6.57 16.39
N THR A 444 28.60 -7.27 15.70
CA THR A 444 30.05 -7.05 15.80
C THR A 444 30.55 -6.14 14.66
N THR A 445 31.82 -5.71 14.69
CA THR A 445 32.43 -4.89 13.61
C THR A 445 32.51 -5.64 12.27
N ASN A 446 32.56 -6.97 12.31
CA ASN A 446 32.68 -7.83 11.13
C ASN A 446 31.30 -8.28 10.60
N GLU A 447 30.22 -7.88 11.28
CA GLU A 447 28.85 -8.24 10.95
C GLU A 447 28.05 -7.03 10.49
N ILE A 448 27.14 -7.26 9.55
CA ILE A 448 26.17 -6.26 9.12
C ILE A 448 24.77 -6.85 9.06
N ALA A 449 23.77 -6.07 9.49
CA ALA A 449 22.36 -6.45 9.37
C ALA A 449 21.63 -5.55 8.38
N LEU A 450 20.89 -6.16 7.46
CA LEU A 450 20.04 -5.51 6.47
C LEU A 450 18.58 -5.84 6.75
N HIS A 451 17.73 -4.81 6.81
CA HIS A 451 16.28 -4.95 6.79
C HIS A 451 15.77 -4.39 5.47
N ILE A 452 15.22 -5.24 4.62
CA ILE A 452 14.78 -4.88 3.26
C ILE A 452 13.29 -5.17 3.04
N ASP A 453 12.65 -4.32 2.24
CA ASP A 453 11.27 -4.52 1.79
C ASP A 453 10.98 -3.73 0.50
N PHE A 454 9.98 -4.16 -0.27
CA PHE A 454 9.42 -3.38 -1.37
C PHE A 454 8.34 -2.44 -0.86
N SER A 455 8.56 -1.14 -1.07
CA SER A 455 7.49 -0.17 -0.85
C SER A 455 6.49 -0.21 -2.01
N GLU A 456 5.21 0.08 -1.74
CA GLU A 456 4.20 0.19 -2.80
C GLU A 456 4.69 1.08 -3.96
N ASN A 457 4.36 0.71 -5.19
CA ASN A 457 4.79 1.47 -6.37
C ASN A 457 4.39 2.94 -6.28
N TYR A 458 5.30 3.83 -6.67
CA TYR A 458 4.98 5.25 -6.82
C TYR A 458 4.31 5.47 -8.18
N SER A 459 3.11 6.02 -8.19
CA SER A 459 2.51 6.52 -9.44
C SER A 459 3.13 7.86 -9.79
N CYS A 460 3.83 7.92 -10.93
CA CYS A 460 4.42 9.13 -11.48
C CYS A 460 3.37 10.23 -11.65
N LYS A 461 3.80 11.47 -11.43
CA LYS A 461 2.94 12.66 -11.51
C LYS A 461 3.70 13.82 -12.12
N CYS A 462 2.98 14.60 -12.91
CA CYS A 462 3.46 15.90 -13.39
C CYS A 462 2.77 17.02 -12.60
N PHE A 463 3.40 18.19 -12.55
CA PHE A 463 2.83 19.37 -11.91
C PHE A 463 1.52 19.78 -12.58
N GLU A 464 1.49 19.74 -13.91
CA GLU A 464 0.30 19.98 -14.72
C GLU A 464 -0.05 18.70 -15.51
N GLU A 465 -1.24 18.15 -15.24
CA GLU A 465 -1.74 16.94 -15.91
C GLU A 465 -3.05 17.23 -16.65
N VAL A 466 -3.14 16.77 -17.89
CA VAL A 466 -4.41 16.73 -18.62
C VAL A 466 -5.35 15.69 -17.99
N GLN A 467 -6.66 15.92 -18.08
CA GLN A 467 -7.67 15.04 -17.47
C GLN A 467 -7.54 13.59 -17.94
N SER A 468 -7.21 13.35 -19.21
CA SER A 468 -6.98 12.01 -19.76
C SER A 468 -5.79 11.30 -19.10
N HIS A 469 -4.71 12.01 -18.77
CA HIS A 469 -3.56 11.43 -18.07
C HIS A 469 -3.87 11.19 -16.58
N HIS A 470 -4.59 12.11 -15.94
CA HIS A 470 -4.96 11.99 -14.53
C HIS A 470 -5.88 10.78 -14.24
N PHE A 471 -6.77 10.45 -15.17
CA PHE A 471 -7.78 9.37 -15.01
C PHE A 471 -7.56 8.14 -15.91
N GLY A 472 -6.72 8.24 -16.96
CA GLY A 472 -6.67 7.25 -18.03
C GLY A 472 -5.74 6.06 -17.81
N GLY A 473 -5.45 5.68 -16.57
CA GLY A 473 -4.63 4.49 -16.24
C GLY A 473 -3.19 4.49 -16.78
N SER A 474 -2.77 5.55 -17.46
CA SER A 474 -1.52 5.69 -18.22
C SER A 474 -0.39 6.32 -17.40
N ARG A 475 -0.55 6.39 -16.08
CA ARG A 475 0.53 6.84 -15.20
C ARG A 475 1.57 5.74 -15.10
N ASN A 476 2.79 6.07 -15.48
CA ASN A 476 3.93 5.22 -15.20
C ASN A 476 4.03 4.98 -13.70
N GLN A 477 4.49 3.78 -13.35
CA GLN A 477 4.77 3.41 -11.98
C GLN A 477 6.26 3.20 -11.80
N VAL A 478 6.74 3.46 -10.59
CA VAL A 478 8.13 3.26 -10.21
C VAL A 478 8.16 2.31 -9.03
N SER A 479 8.95 1.23 -9.15
CA SER A 479 9.19 0.30 -8.06
C SER A 479 10.29 0.85 -7.15
N LEU A 480 10.08 0.71 -5.84
CA LEU A 480 10.97 1.21 -4.80
C LEU A 480 11.32 0.08 -3.85
N HIS A 481 12.53 -0.45 -3.98
CA HIS A 481 13.07 -1.40 -3.02
C HIS A 481 13.87 -0.65 -1.96
N THR A 482 13.44 -0.76 -0.71
CA THR A 482 13.89 0.07 0.40
C THR A 482 14.56 -0.78 1.47
N GLY A 483 15.55 -0.21 2.15
CA GLY A 483 16.17 -0.93 3.25
C GLY A 483 16.97 -0.08 4.21
N VAL A 484 17.23 -0.68 5.37
CA VAL A 484 18.06 -0.13 6.44
C VAL A 484 19.24 -1.05 6.64
N ILE A 485 20.42 -0.44 6.72
CA ILE A 485 21.68 -1.10 7.05
C ILE A 485 22.04 -0.70 8.48
N TYR A 486 22.27 -1.70 9.31
CA TYR A 486 22.77 -1.58 10.66
C TYR A 486 24.22 -2.08 10.68
N SER A 487 25.15 -1.21 11.06
CA SER A 487 26.57 -1.50 11.20
C SER A 487 27.08 -1.04 12.57
N ARG A 488 28.15 -1.65 13.07
CA ARG A 488 28.82 -1.21 14.30
C ARG A 488 30.07 -0.43 13.92
N CYS A 489 30.18 0.83 14.34
CA CYS A 489 31.42 1.60 14.21
C CYS A 489 32.42 1.24 15.33
N SER A 490 33.69 1.62 15.14
CA SER A 490 34.79 1.43 16.10
C SER A 490 34.48 1.98 17.50
N ASP A 491 33.63 3.00 17.61
CA ASP A 491 33.16 3.59 18.89
C ASP A 491 32.09 2.75 19.61
N HIS A 492 31.87 1.50 19.20
CA HIS A 492 30.82 0.58 19.69
C HIS A 492 29.36 1.07 19.55
N LYS A 493 29.13 2.19 18.86
CA LYS A 493 27.79 2.69 18.52
C LYS A 493 27.27 2.02 17.25
N ILE A 494 25.96 1.73 17.25
CA ILE A 494 25.25 1.23 16.06
C ILE A 494 25.00 2.42 15.13
N GLU A 495 25.59 2.37 13.94
CA GLU A 495 25.29 3.28 12.85
C GLU A 495 24.14 2.72 12.01
N VAL A 496 23.18 3.59 11.72
CA VAL A 496 21.99 3.25 10.93
C VAL A 496 22.00 4.07 9.66
N SER A 497 22.05 3.40 8.51
CA SER A 497 21.99 4.06 7.22
C SER A 497 20.84 3.52 6.37
N SER A 498 20.12 4.43 5.71
CA SER A 498 18.96 4.09 4.88
C SER A 498 19.33 4.12 3.40
N PHE A 499 18.79 3.18 2.64
CA PHE A 499 18.93 3.15 1.19
C PHE A 499 17.60 2.87 0.49
N CYS A 500 17.52 3.23 -0.78
CA CYS A 500 16.43 2.87 -1.66
C CYS A 500 16.96 2.72 -3.09
N THR A 501 16.61 1.63 -3.74
CA THR A 501 16.87 1.42 -5.16
C THR A 501 15.59 1.64 -5.96
N VAL A 502 15.69 2.36 -7.06
CA VAL A 502 14.57 2.86 -7.87
C VAL A 502 14.62 2.18 -9.24
N SER A 503 13.51 1.63 -9.71
CA SER A 503 13.41 1.09 -11.08
C SER A 503 12.09 1.45 -11.75
N GLY A 504 12.13 1.57 -13.07
CA GLY A 504 10.92 1.63 -13.91
C GLY A 504 10.30 0.26 -14.15
N ASN A 505 11.03 -0.82 -13.87
CA ASN A 505 10.51 -2.19 -13.94
C ASN A 505 9.68 -2.49 -12.69
N LEU A 506 8.51 -3.11 -12.87
CA LEU A 506 7.59 -3.46 -11.77
C LEU A 506 7.70 -4.92 -11.35
N SER A 507 8.66 -5.66 -11.92
CA SER A 507 8.90 -7.06 -11.58
C SER A 507 9.47 -7.18 -10.17
N HIS A 508 8.94 -8.15 -9.41
CA HIS A 508 9.45 -8.50 -8.08
C HIS A 508 10.01 -9.93 -8.05
N ASN A 509 10.43 -10.43 -9.21
CA ASN A 509 11.04 -11.75 -9.34
C ASN A 509 12.47 -11.76 -8.75
N PRO A 510 13.08 -12.93 -8.55
CA PRO A 510 14.44 -13.05 -8.02
C PRO A 510 15.47 -12.23 -8.78
N ALA A 511 15.44 -12.25 -10.12
CA ALA A 511 16.36 -11.45 -10.93
C ALA A 511 16.29 -9.96 -10.57
N ALA A 512 15.08 -9.39 -10.46
CA ALA A 512 14.90 -7.99 -10.07
C ALA A 512 15.36 -7.72 -8.63
N ILE A 513 15.04 -8.61 -7.68
CA ILE A 513 15.49 -8.50 -6.28
C ILE A 513 17.02 -8.41 -6.21
N TRP A 514 17.71 -9.28 -6.94
CA TRP A 514 19.17 -9.32 -6.92
C TRP A 514 19.83 -8.17 -7.68
N ALA A 515 19.20 -7.66 -8.73
CA ALA A 515 19.62 -6.40 -9.37
C ALA A 515 19.51 -5.22 -8.39
N HIS A 516 18.41 -5.15 -7.63
CA HIS A 516 18.24 -4.14 -6.58
C HIS A 516 19.25 -4.26 -5.43
N LEU A 517 19.66 -5.48 -5.06
CA LEU A 517 20.59 -5.72 -3.96
C LEU A 517 22.06 -5.56 -4.36
N HIS A 518 22.40 -5.79 -5.64
CA HIS A 518 23.77 -5.71 -6.13
C HIS A 518 24.53 -4.43 -5.76
N PRO A 519 24.03 -3.21 -6.07
CA PRO A 519 24.73 -1.98 -5.72
C PRO A 519 24.84 -1.77 -4.21
N ILE A 520 23.93 -2.36 -3.44
CA ILE A 520 23.93 -2.25 -1.98
C ILE A 520 25.05 -3.11 -1.40
N PHE A 521 25.17 -4.36 -1.82
CA PHE A 521 26.25 -5.25 -1.40
C PHE A 521 27.63 -4.72 -1.83
N ALA A 522 27.75 -4.20 -3.06
CA ALA A 522 28.97 -3.55 -3.51
C ALA A 522 29.34 -2.35 -2.62
N SER A 523 28.37 -1.49 -2.29
CA SER A 523 28.61 -0.34 -1.40
C SER A 523 28.96 -0.72 0.04
N ILE A 524 28.51 -1.89 0.50
CA ILE A 524 28.83 -2.40 1.84
C ILE A 524 30.28 -2.85 1.87
N GLN A 525 30.72 -3.60 0.87
CA GLN A 525 32.09 -4.08 0.74
C GLN A 525 33.08 -2.92 0.59
N GLU A 526 32.70 -1.86 -0.14
CA GLU A 526 33.53 -0.65 -0.28
C GLU A 526 33.67 0.13 1.04
N LYS A 527 32.58 0.26 1.81
CA LYS A 527 32.58 1.05 3.05
C LYS A 527 33.07 0.28 4.28
N PHE A 528 32.86 -1.03 4.30
CA PHE A 528 33.16 -1.90 5.43
C PHE A 528 33.92 -3.13 4.93
N PRO A 529 35.20 -2.98 4.55
CA PRO A 529 36.00 -4.07 3.98
C PRO A 529 36.26 -5.22 4.97
N GLU A 530 36.13 -4.97 6.28
CA GLU A 530 36.30 -5.98 7.33
C GLU A 530 35.07 -6.88 7.53
N VAL A 531 33.93 -6.56 6.88
CA VAL A 531 32.67 -7.28 7.08
C VAL A 531 32.65 -8.56 6.25
N ASN A 532 32.57 -9.68 6.94
CA ASN A 532 32.51 -11.02 6.35
C ASN A 532 31.21 -11.78 6.68
N VAL A 533 30.37 -11.27 7.58
CA VAL A 533 29.08 -11.88 7.95
C VAL A 533 27.90 -10.95 7.62
N LEU A 534 26.93 -11.49 6.88
CA LEU A 534 25.73 -10.77 6.45
C LEU A 534 24.45 -11.37 7.06
N HIS A 535 23.67 -10.53 7.74
CA HIS A 535 22.33 -10.88 8.22
C HIS A 535 21.26 -10.10 7.46
N VAL A 536 20.38 -10.77 6.73
CA VAL A 536 19.26 -10.14 6.01
C VAL A 536 17.95 -10.47 6.72
N PHE A 537 17.06 -9.47 6.79
CA PHE A 537 15.70 -9.56 7.28
C PHE A 537 14.75 -9.01 6.23
N SER A 538 13.73 -9.78 5.85
CA SER A 538 12.72 -9.38 4.87
C SER A 538 11.34 -9.93 5.24
N ASP A 539 10.29 -9.46 4.56
CA ASP A 539 9.01 -10.17 4.57
C ASP A 539 9.13 -11.51 3.83
N GLY A 540 8.17 -12.41 4.05
CA GLY A 540 8.19 -13.78 3.58
C GLY A 540 7.26 -14.19 2.43
N PRO A 541 6.70 -13.31 1.56
CA PRO A 541 5.84 -13.79 0.49
C PRO A 541 6.64 -14.64 -0.51
N ALA A 542 6.07 -15.78 -0.90
CA ALA A 542 6.70 -16.71 -1.84
C ALA A 542 6.85 -16.13 -3.25
N THR A 543 6.05 -15.12 -3.60
CA THR A 543 6.15 -14.40 -4.87
C THR A 543 7.37 -13.47 -4.94
N GLN A 544 8.05 -13.21 -3.81
CA GLN A 544 9.19 -12.30 -3.72
C GLN A 544 10.38 -12.95 -3.03
N TYR A 545 10.59 -12.75 -1.72
CA TYR A 545 11.83 -13.15 -1.06
C TYR A 545 11.91 -14.65 -0.78
N ARG A 546 10.79 -15.31 -0.47
CA ARG A 546 10.77 -16.68 0.06
C ARG A 546 10.55 -17.74 -1.03
N GLN A 547 11.55 -17.93 -1.91
CA GLN A 547 11.44 -18.83 -3.06
C GLN A 547 12.75 -19.52 -3.45
N LYS A 548 12.63 -20.62 -4.22
CA LYS A 548 13.74 -21.52 -4.60
C LYS A 548 14.93 -20.83 -5.26
N GLN A 549 14.66 -19.89 -6.18
CA GLN A 549 15.70 -19.16 -6.91
C GLN A 549 16.48 -18.22 -5.98
N ASN A 550 15.81 -17.57 -5.02
CA ASN A 550 16.50 -16.76 -4.02
C ASN A 550 17.35 -17.64 -3.08
N PHE A 551 16.87 -18.80 -2.68
CA PHE A 551 17.65 -19.74 -1.86
C PHE A 551 18.94 -20.16 -2.57
N TYR A 552 18.87 -20.45 -3.86
CA TYR A 552 20.05 -20.71 -4.69
C TYR A 552 21.01 -19.52 -4.69
N LEU A 553 20.52 -18.32 -5.01
CA LEU A 553 21.37 -17.13 -5.11
C LEU A 553 22.00 -16.74 -3.75
N ILE A 554 21.32 -17.00 -2.62
CA ILE A 554 21.85 -16.77 -1.27
C ILE A 554 23.12 -17.60 -1.02
N CYS A 555 23.14 -18.87 -1.39
CA CYS A 555 24.29 -19.74 -1.15
C CYS A 555 25.33 -19.74 -2.28
N THR A 556 25.08 -19.09 -3.43
CA THR A 556 26.05 -19.00 -4.53
C THR A 556 26.56 -17.57 -4.70
N LYS A 557 25.70 -16.66 -5.17
CA LYS A 557 26.06 -15.30 -5.60
C LYS A 557 26.67 -14.44 -4.48
N LEU A 558 26.23 -14.63 -3.22
CA LEU A 558 26.81 -13.88 -2.10
C LEU A 558 28.25 -14.25 -1.79
N PHE A 559 28.64 -15.50 -2.06
CA PHE A 559 29.97 -16.02 -1.79
C PHE A 559 30.91 -15.85 -3.00
N SER A 560 30.37 -15.93 -4.23
CA SER A 560 31.18 -15.80 -5.44
C SER A 560 31.51 -14.34 -5.78
N ASN A 561 30.55 -13.43 -5.58
CA ASN A 561 30.67 -12.05 -6.06
C ASN A 561 31.05 -11.06 -4.96
N TYR A 562 31.00 -11.47 -3.69
CA TYR A 562 31.29 -10.61 -2.54
C TYR A 562 32.09 -11.37 -1.49
N GLN A 563 32.80 -10.66 -0.62
CA GLN A 563 33.71 -11.25 0.37
C GLN A 563 32.98 -11.75 1.64
N PHE A 564 31.74 -12.23 1.50
CA PHE A 564 30.99 -12.79 2.62
C PHE A 564 31.34 -14.27 2.81
N THR A 565 31.66 -14.64 4.06
CA THR A 565 31.96 -16.03 4.46
C THR A 565 30.77 -16.70 5.14
N LYS A 566 29.85 -15.91 5.71
CA LYS A 566 28.64 -16.44 6.34
C LYS A 566 27.45 -15.55 6.10
N VAL A 567 26.30 -16.15 5.81
CA VAL A 567 25.07 -15.43 5.52
C VAL A 567 23.90 -16.04 6.27
N THR A 568 23.05 -15.19 6.84
CA THR A 568 21.71 -15.59 7.31
C THR A 568 20.65 -14.73 6.62
N TRP A 569 19.57 -15.34 6.18
CA TRP A 569 18.38 -14.65 5.71
C TRP A 569 17.18 -15.07 6.55
N ASN A 570 16.52 -14.08 7.15
CA ASN A 570 15.46 -14.27 8.13
C ASN A 570 14.17 -13.64 7.60
N PHE A 571 13.06 -14.36 7.72
CA PHE A 571 11.75 -13.92 7.25
C PHE A 571 10.85 -13.61 8.45
N PHE A 572 10.17 -12.47 8.40
CA PHE A 572 9.13 -12.17 9.36
C PHE A 572 7.90 -13.05 9.17
N GLU A 573 7.05 -13.11 10.21
CA GLU A 573 5.77 -13.81 10.14
C GLU A 573 4.80 -13.05 9.23
N ALA A 574 4.00 -13.79 8.45
CA ALA A 574 3.10 -13.20 7.45
C ALA A 574 2.14 -12.18 8.07
N GLY A 575 2.01 -11.01 7.42
CA GLY A 575 1.18 -9.90 7.94
C GLY A 575 1.83 -9.08 9.06
N HIS A 576 3.05 -9.44 9.47
CA HIS A 576 3.81 -8.80 10.54
C HIS A 576 5.25 -8.48 10.13
N GLY A 577 5.53 -8.29 8.83
CA GLY A 577 6.84 -7.87 8.32
C GLY A 577 7.08 -6.36 8.30
N LYS A 578 6.12 -5.56 8.77
CA LYS A 578 6.23 -4.09 8.70
C LYS A 578 7.35 -3.55 9.58
N GLY A 579 8.11 -2.61 9.04
CA GLY A 579 9.38 -2.24 9.64
C GLY A 579 9.94 -0.88 9.23
N ALA A 580 11.22 -0.66 9.55
CA ALA A 580 11.90 0.60 9.27
C ALA A 580 12.03 0.89 7.76
N ALA A 581 12.09 -0.16 6.93
CA ALA A 581 12.15 -0.05 5.47
C ALA A 581 10.91 0.68 4.88
N ASP A 582 9.71 0.37 5.38
CA ASP A 582 8.44 1.00 4.96
C ASP A 582 8.47 2.52 5.07
N GLY A 583 9.08 3.03 6.16
CA GLY A 583 9.17 4.46 6.45
C GLY A 583 10.00 5.22 5.42
N ILE A 584 11.03 4.59 4.85
CA ILE A 584 11.90 5.16 3.82
C ILE A 584 11.12 5.36 2.54
N GLY A 585 10.44 4.31 2.08
CA GLY A 585 9.58 4.39 0.90
C GLY A 585 8.47 5.42 1.14
N GLY A 586 7.89 5.43 2.35
CA GLY A 586 7.10 6.49 2.97
C GLY A 586 7.58 7.90 2.61
N PHE A 587 8.75 8.25 3.14
CA PHE A 587 9.40 9.54 3.00
C PHE A 587 9.70 9.92 1.54
N LEU A 588 10.26 9.02 0.74
CA LEU A 588 10.66 9.31 -0.65
C LEU A 588 9.48 9.68 -1.54
N LYS A 589 8.37 8.93 -1.49
CA LYS A 589 7.19 9.29 -2.29
C LYS A 589 6.56 10.60 -1.82
N TRP A 590 6.64 10.91 -0.52
CA TRP A 590 6.19 12.22 -0.02
C TRP A 590 7.08 13.35 -0.55
N ALA A 591 8.41 13.17 -0.52
CA ALA A 591 9.35 14.14 -1.08
C ALA A 591 9.10 14.36 -2.58
N ALA A 592 8.88 13.29 -3.35
CA ALA A 592 8.50 13.37 -4.76
C ALA A 592 7.19 14.16 -4.96
N ASP A 593 6.13 13.82 -4.22
CA ASP A 593 4.84 14.54 -4.27
C ASP A 593 5.00 16.03 -3.94
N GLN A 594 5.88 16.37 -2.99
CA GLN A 594 6.17 17.75 -2.66
C GLN A 594 6.89 18.47 -3.80
N LEU A 595 7.89 17.86 -4.45
CA LEU A 595 8.56 18.47 -5.61
C LEU A 595 7.57 18.71 -6.75
N VAL A 596 6.67 17.75 -6.99
CA VAL A 596 5.60 17.89 -7.97
C VAL A 596 4.70 19.07 -7.64
N ALA A 597 4.25 19.20 -6.39
CA ALA A 597 3.43 20.32 -5.96
C ALA A 597 4.10 21.70 -6.08
N HIS A 598 5.44 21.77 -6.14
CA HIS A 598 6.20 23.00 -6.31
C HIS A 598 6.58 23.32 -7.77
N GLY A 599 6.08 22.56 -8.75
CA GLY A 599 6.31 22.85 -10.17
C GLY A 599 7.24 21.89 -10.90
N SER A 600 7.65 20.77 -10.30
CA SER A 600 8.52 19.79 -10.96
C SER A 600 7.73 18.63 -11.57
N ASP A 601 8.21 18.07 -12.67
CA ASP A 601 7.58 16.89 -13.28
C ASP A 601 8.39 15.62 -12.97
N ILE A 602 7.71 14.57 -12.54
CA ILE A 602 8.30 13.25 -12.26
C ILE A 602 7.55 12.19 -13.09
N PRO A 603 7.84 12.09 -14.41
CA PRO A 603 7.15 11.17 -15.32
C PRO A 603 7.68 9.74 -15.29
N ASP A 604 8.90 9.50 -14.80
CA ASP A 604 9.57 8.20 -14.84
C ASP A 604 10.53 7.98 -13.65
N ALA A 605 11.11 6.77 -13.57
CA ALA A 605 12.04 6.37 -12.52
C ALA A 605 13.35 7.17 -12.53
N THR A 606 13.85 7.56 -13.71
CA THR A 606 15.10 8.31 -13.86
C THR A 606 14.95 9.73 -13.31
N LYS A 607 13.85 10.41 -13.65
CA LYS A 607 13.49 11.72 -13.10
C LYS A 607 13.20 11.64 -11.61
N PHE A 608 12.55 10.57 -11.14
CA PHE A 608 12.34 10.34 -9.72
C PHE A 608 13.68 10.26 -8.96
N TYR A 609 14.63 9.47 -9.50
CA TYR A 609 15.97 9.34 -8.93
C TYR A 609 16.72 10.67 -8.91
N LEU A 610 16.84 11.35 -10.06
CA LEU A 610 17.55 12.63 -10.16
C LEU A 610 16.96 13.71 -9.26
N ALA A 611 15.64 13.76 -9.13
CA ALA A 611 14.96 14.75 -8.30
C ALA A 611 15.21 14.56 -6.79
N LEU A 612 15.46 13.32 -6.36
CA LEU A 612 15.59 12.99 -4.93
C LEU A 612 17.02 12.69 -4.49
N LYS A 613 17.94 12.43 -5.42
CA LYS A 613 19.35 12.09 -5.14
C LYS A 613 20.02 13.13 -4.24
N ASP A 614 19.82 14.41 -4.53
CA ASP A 614 20.50 15.51 -3.82
C ASP A 614 19.66 16.09 -2.66
N VAL A 615 18.37 15.74 -2.60
CA VAL A 615 17.41 16.30 -1.63
C VAL A 615 17.25 15.39 -0.42
N SER A 616 17.44 14.09 -0.59
CA SER A 616 17.22 13.09 0.46
C SER A 616 18.54 12.68 1.13
N LYS A 617 18.48 12.39 2.44
CA LYS A 617 19.59 11.75 3.17
C LYS A 617 19.69 10.25 2.90
N VAL A 618 18.77 9.70 2.10
CA VAL A 618 18.68 8.27 1.80
C VAL A 618 19.59 7.98 0.62
N ARG A 619 20.40 6.93 0.70
CA ARG A 619 21.23 6.50 -0.43
C ARG A 619 20.35 5.97 -1.56
N LEU A 620 20.38 6.63 -2.71
CA LEU A 620 19.57 6.26 -3.87
C LEU A 620 20.43 5.60 -4.94
N HIS A 621 19.92 4.53 -5.55
CA HIS A 621 20.52 3.90 -6.73
C HIS A 621 19.43 3.69 -7.79
N LEU A 622 19.75 3.94 -9.06
CA LEU A 622 18.86 3.67 -10.19
C LEU A 622 19.20 2.29 -10.75
N ILE A 623 18.18 1.45 -11.01
CA ILE A 623 18.32 0.12 -11.59
C ILE A 623 17.63 0.11 -12.94
N THR A 624 18.35 -0.24 -14.00
CA THR A 624 17.83 -0.33 -15.36
C THR A 624 17.30 -1.72 -15.68
N ASN A 625 16.69 -1.88 -16.86
CA ASN A 625 16.25 -3.20 -17.31
C ASN A 625 17.45 -4.09 -17.64
N GLU A 626 18.56 -3.52 -18.15
CA GLU A 626 19.76 -4.30 -18.44
C GLU A 626 20.34 -4.95 -17.16
N ASP A 627 20.31 -4.24 -16.02
CA ASP A 627 20.77 -4.77 -14.73
C ASP A 627 19.94 -6.01 -14.29
N ILE A 628 18.64 -5.99 -14.58
CA ILE A 628 17.71 -7.09 -14.26
C ILE A 628 17.93 -8.26 -15.20
N GLU A 629 18.11 -8.00 -16.50
CA GLU A 629 18.40 -9.02 -17.50
C GLU A 629 19.74 -9.73 -17.19
N GLN A 630 20.79 -8.98 -16.85
CA GLN A 630 22.06 -9.55 -16.38
C GLN A 630 21.91 -10.41 -15.12
N SER A 631 20.99 -10.07 -14.23
CA SER A 631 20.73 -10.88 -13.05
C SER A 631 19.94 -12.14 -13.37
N SER A 632 19.14 -12.13 -14.45
CA SER A 632 18.37 -13.29 -14.90
C SER A 632 19.24 -14.39 -15.52
N THR A 633 20.25 -14.02 -16.31
CA THR A 633 21.17 -14.97 -16.97
C THR A 633 22.03 -15.77 -15.99
N GLN A 634 22.14 -15.31 -14.75
CA GLN A 634 22.91 -15.97 -13.67
C GLN A 634 22.09 -17.01 -12.90
N ILE A 635 20.78 -17.12 -13.16
CA ILE A 635 19.90 -18.06 -12.47
C ILE A 635 19.89 -19.37 -13.25
N SER A 636 20.21 -20.47 -12.58
CA SER A 636 20.09 -21.80 -13.18
C SER A 636 18.62 -22.22 -13.30
N ASP A 637 18.26 -22.86 -14.40
CA ASP A 637 16.92 -23.44 -14.58
C ASP A 637 16.71 -24.70 -13.72
N ASN A 638 17.80 -25.40 -13.36
CA ASN A 638 17.78 -26.70 -12.68
C ASN A 638 17.79 -26.59 -11.14
N ILE A 639 16.92 -25.76 -10.57
CA ILE A 639 16.83 -25.55 -9.12
C ILE A 639 15.72 -26.41 -8.50
N VAL A 640 16.10 -27.26 -7.55
CA VAL A 640 15.18 -28.15 -6.80
C VAL A 640 14.33 -27.31 -5.83
N PRO A 641 12.99 -27.33 -5.87
CA PRO A 641 12.17 -26.56 -4.92
C PRO A 641 12.25 -27.13 -3.50
N LEU A 642 12.24 -26.26 -2.49
CA LEU A 642 12.19 -26.66 -1.08
C LEU A 642 10.74 -26.94 -0.65
N LEU A 643 10.45 -28.18 -0.23
CA LEU A 643 9.15 -28.55 0.31
C LEU A 643 8.87 -27.84 1.64
N GLY A 644 7.68 -27.28 1.79
CA GLY A 644 7.28 -26.57 3.01
C GLY A 644 7.92 -25.19 3.18
N THR A 645 8.36 -24.55 2.08
CA THR A 645 8.98 -23.21 2.09
C THR A 645 8.22 -22.18 2.95
N MET A 646 6.88 -22.19 2.95
CA MET A 646 6.06 -21.25 3.74
C MET A 646 6.21 -21.40 5.26
N LYS A 647 6.75 -22.51 5.76
CA LYS A 647 7.03 -22.73 7.19
C LYS A 647 8.44 -22.30 7.59
N VAL A 648 9.29 -21.96 6.63
CA VAL A 648 10.68 -21.59 6.85
C VAL A 648 10.78 -20.11 7.14
N HIS A 649 11.45 -19.77 8.24
CA HIS A 649 11.70 -18.38 8.62
C HIS A 649 13.17 -18.03 8.73
N GLN A 650 14.07 -19.00 8.69
CA GLN A 650 15.49 -18.71 8.57
C GLN A 650 16.15 -19.70 7.62
N VAL A 651 16.91 -19.15 6.70
CA VAL A 651 17.89 -19.88 5.89
C VAL A 651 19.27 -19.28 6.17
N PHE A 652 20.30 -20.12 6.21
CA PHE A 652 21.66 -19.67 6.47
C PHE A 652 22.67 -20.58 5.78
N SER A 653 23.82 -20.03 5.44
CA SER A 653 24.89 -20.72 4.75
C SER A 653 26.23 -20.28 5.32
N GLU A 654 27.13 -21.25 5.47
CA GLU A 654 28.53 -21.05 5.86
C GLU A 654 29.48 -21.52 4.75
N GLU A 655 28.95 -22.20 3.73
CA GLU A 655 29.71 -22.82 2.66
C GLU A 655 28.98 -22.58 1.33
N PRO A 656 29.70 -22.21 0.26
CA PRO A 656 29.11 -22.02 -1.06
C PRO A 656 28.34 -23.26 -1.53
N GLY A 657 27.12 -23.05 -2.04
CA GLY A 657 26.26 -24.11 -2.59
C GLY A 657 25.46 -24.92 -1.57
N VAL A 658 25.72 -24.78 -0.26
CA VAL A 658 24.98 -25.47 0.80
C VAL A 658 24.14 -24.48 1.59
N LEU A 659 22.84 -24.76 1.73
CA LEU A 659 21.94 -23.91 2.51
C LEU A 659 21.29 -24.74 3.63
N LYS A 660 21.36 -24.23 4.85
CA LYS A 660 20.66 -24.78 6.02
C LYS A 660 19.37 -23.99 6.24
N TYR A 661 18.29 -24.63 6.65
CA TYR A 661 17.03 -23.96 6.92
C TYR A 661 16.34 -24.48 8.19
N ARG A 662 15.51 -23.62 8.80
CA ARG A 662 14.68 -23.98 9.95
C ARG A 662 13.40 -23.16 10.04
N ASN A 663 12.44 -23.67 10.82
CA ASN A 663 11.12 -23.07 10.96
C ASN A 663 11.11 -21.78 11.78
N LEU A 664 12.07 -21.58 12.68
CA LEU A 664 12.14 -20.37 13.49
C LEU A 664 13.57 -19.86 13.53
N SER A 665 13.72 -18.55 13.48
CA SER A 665 15.03 -17.93 13.56
C SER A 665 15.62 -18.15 14.96
N CYS A 666 16.93 -18.32 15.05
CA CYS A 666 17.62 -18.41 16.33
C CYS A 666 18.97 -17.69 16.26
N PHE A 667 19.22 -16.81 17.23
CA PHE A 667 20.46 -16.04 17.32
C PHE A 667 21.20 -16.31 18.63
N CYS A 668 21.19 -17.56 19.13
CA CYS A 668 22.03 -17.93 20.28
C CYS A 668 23.52 -17.99 19.92
N GLN A 669 23.85 -18.43 18.70
CA GLN A 669 25.20 -18.36 18.11
C GLN A 669 25.15 -17.54 16.82
N ARG A 670 24.69 -16.28 16.92
CA ARG A 670 24.59 -15.30 15.81
C ARG A 670 23.84 -15.78 14.55
N GLY A 671 23.04 -16.83 14.63
CA GLY A 671 22.29 -17.38 13.48
C GLY A 671 22.77 -18.75 12.99
N PHE A 672 23.96 -19.19 13.38
CA PHE A 672 24.60 -20.40 12.85
C PHE A 672 24.50 -21.63 13.78
N CYS A 673 23.64 -21.56 14.80
CA CYS A 673 23.47 -22.65 15.76
C CYS A 673 22.66 -23.84 15.21
N THR A 674 22.86 -24.99 15.85
CA THR A 674 22.09 -26.24 15.63
C THR A 674 20.74 -26.26 16.35
N CYS A 675 20.37 -25.20 17.05
CA CYS A 675 19.06 -25.09 17.71
C CYS A 675 17.91 -25.20 16.70
N MET A 676 16.80 -25.79 17.14
CA MET A 676 15.59 -26.01 16.33
C MET A 676 15.81 -26.98 15.15
N ASN A 677 16.85 -27.83 15.23
CA ASN A 677 17.17 -28.90 14.27
C ASN A 677 17.19 -28.41 12.81
N PRO A 678 18.18 -27.57 12.42
CA PRO A 678 18.29 -27.09 11.06
C PRO A 678 18.49 -28.26 10.09
N LYS A 679 17.86 -28.17 8.93
CA LYS A 679 17.94 -29.16 7.85
C LYS A 679 18.79 -28.63 6.72
N ASN A 680 19.53 -29.52 6.06
CA ASN A 680 20.31 -29.18 4.88
C ASN A 680 19.41 -29.16 3.63
N TYR A 681 19.68 -28.23 2.74
CA TYR A 681 19.05 -28.08 1.44
C TYR A 681 20.14 -27.80 0.39
N PHE A 682 20.13 -28.62 -0.66
CA PHE A 682 21.03 -28.54 -1.80
C PHE A 682 20.21 -28.07 -3.00
N PRO A 683 20.38 -26.83 -3.47
CA PRO A 683 19.54 -26.29 -4.53
C PRO A 683 19.78 -26.93 -5.90
N LEU A 684 21.00 -27.45 -6.13
CA LEU A 684 21.39 -28.16 -7.36
C LEU A 684 21.39 -29.67 -7.11
N LYS A 685 20.99 -30.45 -8.13
CA LYS A 685 21.08 -31.92 -8.09
C LYS A 685 22.56 -32.32 -8.14
N THR A 686 23.09 -32.90 -7.06
CA THR A 686 24.39 -33.57 -7.09
C THR A 686 24.23 -34.91 -7.82
N ALA A 687 25.02 -35.16 -8.86
CA ALA A 687 25.18 -36.50 -9.40
C ALA A 687 25.92 -37.32 -8.33
N VAL A 688 25.22 -38.25 -7.67
CA VAL A 688 25.86 -39.15 -6.71
C VAL A 688 26.47 -40.30 -7.50
N GLU A 689 27.80 -40.34 -7.57
CA GLU A 689 28.54 -41.55 -7.90
C GLU A 689 28.21 -42.63 -6.86
N GLN A 690 27.83 -43.82 -7.34
CA GLN A 690 27.57 -44.97 -6.51
C GLN A 690 28.89 -45.49 -5.90
N SER A 691 29.31 -44.94 -4.77
CA SER A 691 30.25 -45.62 -3.89
C SER A 691 29.46 -46.49 -2.91
N THR A 692 29.63 -47.80 -3.05
CA THR A 692 29.11 -48.85 -2.17
C THR A 692 29.52 -48.63 -0.70
N PRO A 693 28.60 -48.71 0.27
CA PRO A 693 28.99 -48.87 1.67
C PRO A 693 29.18 -50.36 1.97
N SER A 694 30.42 -50.74 2.25
CA SER A 694 30.72 -51.98 2.98
C SER A 694 30.23 -51.88 4.42
N ASN A 695 29.79 -53.05 4.89
CA ASN A 695 29.08 -53.40 6.12
C ASN A 695 29.70 -52.95 7.47
N CYS A 696 28.90 -53.16 8.53
CA CYS A 696 29.14 -53.17 9.99
C CYS A 696 29.04 -51.81 10.74
N ASP A 697 28.22 -51.59 11.77
CA ASP A 697 27.56 -52.51 12.72
C ASP A 697 26.13 -52.09 13.10
N LYS A 698 25.27 -53.10 13.20
CA LYS A 698 23.98 -53.06 13.90
C LYS A 698 24.25 -53.25 15.38
N ASN A 699 23.86 -52.29 16.23
CA ASN A 699 23.23 -52.52 17.53
C ASN A 699 23.08 -51.18 18.28
N MET A 700 21.86 -50.62 18.28
CA MET A 700 21.21 -49.96 19.42
C MET A 700 19.95 -49.26 18.91
N LEU A 701 18.83 -49.49 19.62
CA LEU A 701 17.46 -48.97 19.41
C LEU A 701 16.47 -49.90 18.69
N SER A 702 16.40 -51.14 19.15
CA SER A 702 15.10 -51.68 19.59
C SER A 702 14.72 -51.03 20.93
N ASP A 703 13.41 -50.83 21.15
CA ASP A 703 12.76 -50.11 22.26
C ASP A 703 12.62 -48.60 21.96
N ILE A 704 11.46 -48.05 21.61
CA ILE A 704 10.15 -48.21 22.24
C ILE A 704 9.07 -48.19 21.13
N SER A 705 8.86 -49.34 20.49
CA SER A 705 7.57 -49.71 19.92
C SER A 705 6.83 -50.50 20.99
N ASN A 706 5.92 -49.86 21.73
CA ASN A 706 4.71 -50.44 22.32
C ASN A 706 4.13 -49.52 23.38
N LEU A 707 3.38 -48.50 22.98
CA LEU A 707 2.17 -48.12 23.72
C LEU A 707 1.11 -47.68 22.70
N TYR A 708 0.22 -48.64 22.43
CA TYR A 708 -1.15 -48.55 21.92
C TYR A 708 -1.42 -48.39 20.41
N GLN A 709 -1.45 -49.55 19.76
CA GLN A 709 -2.50 -49.93 18.80
C GLN A 709 -3.83 -50.23 19.51
N LYS A 710 -4.92 -49.64 19.02
CA LYS A 710 -6.27 -50.25 18.74
C LYS A 710 -7.22 -49.10 18.32
N ARG A 711 -7.51 -48.91 17.02
CA ARG A 711 -8.69 -49.41 16.25
C ARG A 711 -10.02 -49.15 17.00
N THR A 712 -11.07 -48.49 16.49
CA THR A 712 -11.55 -48.18 15.12
C THR A 712 -12.87 -47.38 15.22
N LYS A 713 -13.13 -46.50 14.23
CA LYS A 713 -14.35 -46.34 13.39
C LYS A 713 -14.65 -44.86 13.12
N GLY A 714 -14.64 -44.54 11.82
CA GLY A 714 -14.87 -43.20 11.30
C GLY A 714 -16.33 -42.80 11.29
N PHE A 715 -16.55 -41.52 11.56
CA PHE A 715 -17.77 -40.80 11.24
C PHE A 715 -17.41 -39.32 11.06
N TYR A 716 -16.88 -38.93 9.89
CA TYR A 716 -16.95 -37.56 9.37
C TYR A 716 -16.64 -37.58 7.86
N ARG A 717 -17.60 -38.15 7.12
CA ARG A 717 -17.87 -37.81 5.72
C ARG A 717 -19.14 -36.99 5.74
N PHE A 718 -19.05 -35.72 6.12
CA PHE A 718 -20.04 -34.69 5.80
C PHE A 718 -19.45 -33.33 6.21
N VAL A 719 -19.52 -32.38 5.28
CA VAL A 719 -19.03 -30.99 5.35
C VAL A 719 -17.53 -30.82 5.04
N TYR A 720 -17.28 -30.15 3.90
CA TYR A 720 -15.99 -29.87 3.23
C TYR A 720 -15.49 -30.90 2.22
N SER A 721 -16.35 -31.12 1.21
CA SER A 721 -15.95 -31.35 -0.18
C SER A 721 -15.75 -29.98 -0.85
N SER A 722 -14.57 -29.73 -1.44
CA SER A 722 -14.22 -28.79 -2.53
C SER A 722 -12.72 -28.48 -2.38
N ASP A 723 -11.82 -29.13 -3.10
CA ASP A 723 -11.54 -28.95 -4.54
C ASP A 723 -11.32 -27.48 -4.89
N SER A 724 -10.06 -27.07 -4.83
CA SER A 724 -9.55 -25.89 -5.53
C SER A 724 -8.12 -26.19 -6.00
N ASP A 725 -8.06 -26.81 -7.17
CA ASP A 725 -6.86 -26.97 -7.99
C ASP A 725 -6.38 -25.61 -8.49
N ASP A 726 -5.30 -25.12 -7.90
CA ASP A 726 -4.46 -24.08 -8.48
C ASP A 726 -3.21 -24.71 -9.09
N VAL A 727 -3.36 -25.17 -10.33
CA VAL A 727 -2.28 -25.38 -11.30
C VAL A 727 -2.34 -24.20 -12.30
N ASP A 728 -1.25 -23.45 -12.37
CA ASP A 728 -0.49 -23.16 -13.60
C ASP A 728 0.73 -22.30 -13.24
N ASP A 729 1.87 -22.99 -13.12
CA ASP A 729 3.07 -22.70 -13.89
C ASP A 729 3.90 -23.99 -13.88
N ALA A 730 3.69 -24.85 -14.88
CA ALA A 730 4.62 -25.94 -15.18
C ALA A 730 5.77 -25.39 -16.04
N PRO A 731 7.00 -25.81 -15.77
CA PRO A 731 7.75 -26.50 -16.81
C PRO A 731 7.83 -27.99 -16.44
N LEU A 732 7.19 -28.77 -17.30
CA LEU A 732 7.23 -30.21 -17.52
C LEU A 732 8.09 -31.11 -16.59
N ILE A 733 7.35 -31.93 -15.81
CA ILE A 733 7.42 -33.41 -15.67
C ILE A 733 8.73 -33.99 -15.04
N SER A 734 8.73 -34.71 -13.91
CA SER A 734 7.99 -35.96 -13.62
C SER A 734 8.23 -36.37 -12.16
N LEU A 735 7.17 -36.58 -11.39
CA LEU A 735 7.20 -37.46 -10.21
C LEU A 735 6.11 -38.51 -10.43
N LYS A 736 6.56 -39.75 -10.62
CA LYS A 736 5.79 -40.94 -10.28
C LYS A 736 5.45 -40.84 -8.80
N GLU A 737 4.17 -41.01 -8.46
CA GLU A 737 3.78 -42.00 -7.47
C GLU A 737 2.29 -42.30 -7.61
N LYS A 738 2.01 -43.58 -7.90
CA LYS A 738 0.68 -44.18 -7.89
C LYS A 738 0.21 -44.38 -6.44
N PRO A 739 -1.11 -44.42 -6.21
CA PRO A 739 -1.70 -44.82 -4.94
C PRO A 739 -1.61 -46.35 -4.74
N THR A 740 -1.41 -46.78 -3.50
CA THR A 740 -1.74 -48.13 -3.01
C THR A 740 -3.15 -48.08 -2.40
N TYR A 741 -3.99 -49.09 -2.57
CA TYR A 741 -4.16 -50.29 -1.72
C TYR A 741 -5.17 -51.19 -2.48
N SER A 742 -5.26 -52.52 -2.46
CA SER A 742 -4.80 -53.64 -1.60
C SER A 742 -5.36 -54.90 -2.31
N VAL A 743 -4.77 -56.09 -2.41
CA VAL A 743 -4.57 -57.18 -1.42
C VAL A 743 -3.99 -58.37 -2.23
N ALA A 744 -3.22 -59.24 -1.55
CA ALA A 744 -2.82 -60.62 -1.89
C ALA A 744 -1.53 -60.83 -2.72
N GLN A 745 -0.52 -61.38 -2.03
CA GLN A 745 0.61 -62.19 -2.55
C GLN A 745 0.09 -63.45 -3.30
N PRO A 746 0.89 -64.22 -4.10
CA PRO A 746 2.36 -64.37 -4.05
C PRO A 746 3.10 -64.59 -5.40
N CYS A 747 4.43 -64.75 -5.29
CA CYS A 747 5.33 -65.55 -6.15
C CYS A 747 5.73 -65.10 -7.59
N THR A 748 7.05 -64.94 -7.72
CA THR A 748 7.96 -65.42 -8.78
C THR A 748 7.94 -64.83 -10.21
N SER A 749 9.16 -64.48 -10.63
CA SER A 749 9.77 -64.54 -11.97
C SER A 749 9.43 -63.50 -13.06
N LYS A 750 10.51 -62.80 -13.46
CA LYS A 750 10.94 -62.39 -14.82
C LYS A 750 10.06 -61.45 -15.66
N GLU A 751 10.66 -60.28 -15.97
CA GLU A 751 10.69 -59.54 -17.24
C GLU A 751 9.45 -59.54 -18.15
N ASN A 752 8.88 -58.34 -18.37
CA ASN A 752 8.63 -57.76 -19.70
C ASN A 752 8.14 -56.30 -19.57
N GLU A 753 8.90 -55.37 -20.13
CA GLU A 753 8.58 -53.94 -20.27
C GLU A 753 7.53 -53.73 -21.38
N ASN A 754 6.46 -52.97 -21.10
CA ASN A 754 5.59 -52.41 -22.14
C ASN A 754 6.05 -50.98 -22.44
N ALA A 755 6.72 -50.78 -23.57
CA ALA A 755 7.08 -49.48 -24.12
C ALA A 755 5.82 -48.74 -24.63
N LEU A 756 5.66 -47.47 -24.24
CA LEU A 756 4.68 -46.53 -24.80
C LEU A 756 5.37 -45.70 -25.90
N ILE A 757 4.68 -45.43 -27.01
CA ILE A 757 5.20 -44.58 -28.10
C ILE A 757 5.54 -43.17 -27.56
N GLU A 758 6.75 -42.69 -27.82
CA GLU A 758 7.12 -41.28 -27.63
C GLU A 758 6.31 -40.42 -28.62
N MET A 759 5.46 -39.53 -28.08
CA MET A 759 4.59 -38.67 -28.87
C MET A 759 5.25 -37.30 -29.10
N GLU A 760 5.23 -36.78 -30.33
CA GLU A 760 5.80 -35.46 -30.64
C GLU A 760 4.88 -34.30 -30.20
N ASN A 761 5.49 -33.24 -29.66
CA ASN A 761 4.81 -31.99 -29.31
C ASN A 761 4.22 -31.30 -30.56
N ILE A 762 2.96 -30.86 -30.47
CA ILE A 762 2.24 -30.19 -31.55
C ILE A 762 2.82 -28.80 -31.84
N HIS A 763 2.97 -28.48 -33.13
CA HIS A 763 3.28 -27.13 -33.62
C HIS A 763 2.45 -26.87 -34.88
N ALA A 764 1.95 -25.63 -35.06
CA ALA A 764 1.02 -25.29 -36.16
C ALA A 764 1.55 -25.68 -37.55
N ASN A 765 2.83 -25.43 -37.82
CA ASN A 765 3.48 -25.76 -39.10
C ASN A 765 3.69 -27.28 -39.35
N LYS A 766 3.33 -28.15 -38.39
CA LYS A 766 3.44 -29.61 -38.52
C LYS A 766 2.10 -30.29 -38.75
N ILE A 767 0.99 -29.54 -38.84
CA ILE A 767 -0.35 -30.07 -39.06
C ILE A 767 -0.73 -29.86 -40.53
N ASN A 768 -0.70 -30.95 -41.29
CA ASN A 768 -1.07 -31.00 -42.70
C ASN A 768 -2.09 -32.13 -42.93
N ASP A 769 -2.76 -32.10 -44.08
CA ASP A 769 -3.67 -33.17 -44.50
C ASP A 769 -2.97 -34.54 -44.46
N GLY A 770 -3.55 -35.49 -43.72
CA GLY A 770 -3.04 -36.85 -43.60
C GLY A 770 -2.61 -37.25 -42.18
N ILE A 771 -2.27 -36.30 -41.32
CA ILE A 771 -1.62 -36.56 -40.03
C ILE A 771 -2.62 -37.02 -38.96
N CYS A 772 -2.25 -38.03 -38.18
CA CYS A 772 -3.05 -38.51 -37.05
C CYS A 772 -2.73 -37.72 -35.77
N VAL A 773 -3.76 -37.28 -35.06
CA VAL A 773 -3.66 -36.43 -33.87
C VAL A 773 -4.59 -36.92 -32.76
N LEU A 774 -4.19 -36.73 -31.50
CA LEU A 774 -5.12 -36.87 -30.37
C LEU A 774 -5.84 -35.54 -30.13
N VAL A 775 -7.15 -35.61 -29.97
CA VAL A 775 -8.03 -34.44 -29.83
C VAL A 775 -8.80 -34.53 -28.53
N LYS A 776 -8.79 -33.44 -27.76
CA LYS A 776 -9.55 -33.30 -26.53
C LYS A 776 -10.93 -32.69 -26.83
N VAL A 777 -11.98 -33.48 -26.61
CA VAL A 777 -13.38 -33.03 -26.76
C VAL A 777 -14.00 -32.91 -25.37
N SER A 778 -14.28 -31.68 -24.94
CA SER A 778 -14.79 -31.38 -23.59
C SER A 778 -16.33 -31.35 -23.58
N SER A 779 -16.97 -32.19 -22.75
CA SER A 779 -18.41 -32.13 -22.50
C SER A 779 -18.69 -31.44 -21.15
N SER A 780 -19.92 -30.98 -20.92
CA SER A 780 -20.36 -30.25 -19.70
C SER A 780 -20.04 -30.91 -18.35
N LYS A 781 -19.61 -32.17 -18.34
CA LYS A 781 -19.29 -32.95 -17.13
C LYS A 781 -17.91 -33.61 -17.15
N GLN A 782 -17.33 -33.92 -18.31
CA GLN A 782 -16.07 -34.68 -18.45
C GLN A 782 -15.39 -34.39 -19.81
N ASP A 783 -14.07 -34.53 -19.83
CA ASP A 783 -13.24 -34.39 -21.02
C ASP A 783 -12.93 -35.77 -21.62
N TYR A 784 -13.12 -35.91 -22.92
CA TYR A 784 -12.84 -37.14 -23.68
C TYR A 784 -11.65 -36.91 -24.62
N VAL A 785 -10.87 -37.96 -24.85
CA VAL A 785 -9.72 -37.91 -25.78
C VAL A 785 -9.98 -38.88 -26.90
N TYR A 786 -10.10 -38.35 -28.12
CA TYR A 786 -10.36 -39.11 -29.34
C TYR A 786 -9.14 -39.10 -30.26
N LEU A 787 -8.99 -40.16 -31.05
CA LEU A 787 -8.04 -40.18 -32.16
C LEU A 787 -8.69 -39.59 -33.41
N GLY A 788 -8.02 -38.63 -34.04
CA GLY A 788 -8.48 -37.95 -35.24
C GLY A 788 -7.42 -37.94 -36.34
N LYS A 789 -7.86 -37.75 -37.59
CA LYS A 789 -7.01 -37.49 -38.76
C LYS A 789 -7.28 -36.08 -39.25
N ALA A 790 -6.24 -35.25 -39.31
CA ALA A 790 -6.34 -33.90 -39.87
C ALA A 790 -6.53 -33.97 -41.39
N LEU A 791 -7.47 -33.15 -41.89
CA LEU A 791 -7.81 -33.03 -43.31
C LEU A 791 -7.46 -31.65 -43.90
N SER A 792 -7.08 -30.70 -43.06
CA SER A 792 -6.67 -29.34 -43.46
C SER A 792 -5.48 -28.88 -42.62
N GLU A 793 -4.75 -27.89 -43.14
CA GLU A 793 -3.83 -27.08 -42.35
C GLU A 793 -4.62 -26.18 -41.36
N VAL A 794 -3.93 -25.56 -40.41
CA VAL A 794 -4.57 -24.62 -39.46
C VAL A 794 -5.10 -23.41 -40.23
N GLU A 795 -6.42 -23.23 -40.22
CA GLU A 795 -7.11 -22.13 -40.94
C GLU A 795 -6.81 -20.76 -40.29
N GLU A 796 -7.07 -19.64 -40.98
CA GLU A 796 -6.70 -18.28 -40.51
C GLU A 796 -7.37 -17.88 -39.18
N ASP A 797 -8.47 -18.54 -38.83
CA ASP A 797 -9.21 -18.40 -37.57
C ASP A 797 -8.73 -19.37 -36.47
N GLY A 798 -7.78 -20.25 -36.77
CA GLY A 798 -7.14 -21.17 -35.81
C GLY A 798 -7.83 -22.53 -35.68
N GLU A 799 -8.77 -22.88 -36.55
CA GLU A 799 -9.48 -24.16 -36.55
C GLU A 799 -8.81 -25.20 -37.49
N VAL A 800 -8.96 -26.48 -37.16
CA VAL A 800 -8.45 -27.62 -37.95
C VAL A 800 -9.60 -28.57 -38.22
N LYS A 801 -9.75 -29.01 -39.48
CA LYS A 801 -10.77 -30.00 -39.86
C LYS A 801 -10.28 -31.41 -39.58
N ILE A 802 -11.02 -32.16 -38.77
CA ILE A 802 -10.62 -33.48 -38.27
C ILE A 802 -11.69 -34.53 -38.57
N MET A 803 -11.25 -35.70 -39.01
CA MET A 803 -12.05 -36.92 -39.14
C MET A 803 -11.72 -37.90 -38.02
N PHE A 804 -12.72 -38.37 -37.28
CA PHE A 804 -12.48 -39.20 -36.09
C PHE A 804 -12.37 -40.70 -36.38
N PHE A 805 -11.58 -41.38 -35.56
CA PHE A 805 -11.52 -42.82 -35.45
C PHE A 805 -12.38 -43.31 -34.30
N LYS A 806 -12.87 -44.54 -34.42
CA LYS A 806 -13.57 -45.26 -33.35
C LYS A 806 -12.77 -46.47 -32.90
N ALA A 807 -12.50 -46.57 -31.60
CA ALA A 807 -11.84 -47.74 -31.01
C ALA A 807 -12.74 -48.99 -31.11
N ILE A 808 -12.13 -50.14 -31.44
CA ILE A 808 -12.84 -51.43 -31.57
C ILE A 808 -12.50 -52.37 -30.41
N ASP A 809 -11.28 -52.26 -29.89
CA ASP A 809 -10.77 -53.10 -28.81
C ASP A 809 -10.58 -52.25 -27.53
N ASN A 810 -10.91 -52.81 -26.36
CA ASN A 810 -10.72 -52.17 -25.05
C ASN A 810 -9.24 -51.88 -24.70
N THR A 811 -8.31 -52.35 -25.54
CA THR A 811 -6.87 -52.14 -25.42
C THR A 811 -6.35 -50.95 -26.22
N ALA A 812 -7.23 -50.18 -26.88
CA ALA A 812 -6.90 -48.97 -27.65
C ALA A 812 -5.77 -49.18 -28.70
N THR A 813 -5.73 -50.37 -29.31
CA THR A 813 -4.72 -50.76 -30.32
C THR A 813 -5.29 -50.88 -31.73
N LYS A 814 -6.61 -51.02 -31.90
CA LYS A 814 -7.29 -51.16 -33.20
C LYS A 814 -8.44 -50.17 -33.35
N PHE A 815 -8.44 -49.48 -34.49
CA PHE A 815 -9.37 -48.40 -34.79
C PHE A 815 -10.03 -48.59 -36.15
N LYS A 816 -11.26 -48.09 -36.28
CA LYS A 816 -11.97 -47.94 -37.55
C LYS A 816 -12.16 -46.46 -37.84
N LEU A 817 -11.77 -46.02 -39.02
CA LEU A 817 -12.05 -44.66 -39.48
C LEU A 817 -13.54 -44.52 -39.79
N VAL A 818 -14.18 -43.48 -39.27
CA VAL A 818 -15.59 -43.18 -39.52
C VAL A 818 -15.65 -41.96 -40.44
N GLU A 819 -15.77 -42.21 -41.74
CA GLU A 819 -15.73 -41.15 -42.78
C GLU A 819 -16.86 -40.11 -42.66
N THR A 820 -17.93 -40.45 -41.94
CA THR A 820 -19.08 -39.56 -41.69
C THR A 820 -18.90 -38.63 -40.48
N ASP A 821 -17.85 -38.82 -39.67
CA ASP A 821 -17.65 -38.10 -38.41
C ASP A 821 -16.56 -37.03 -38.57
N LEU A 822 -16.99 -35.83 -38.97
CA LEU A 822 -16.15 -34.67 -39.28
C LEU A 822 -16.47 -33.51 -38.32
N SER A 823 -15.45 -32.94 -37.67
CA SER A 823 -15.57 -31.74 -36.82
C SER A 823 -14.49 -30.71 -37.17
N TYR A 824 -14.78 -29.44 -36.89
CA TYR A 824 -13.79 -28.36 -36.88
C TYR A 824 -13.41 -28.12 -35.43
N GLU A 825 -12.15 -28.36 -35.09
CA GLU A 825 -11.66 -28.25 -33.73
C GLU A 825 -10.59 -27.16 -33.66
N PRO A 826 -10.64 -26.26 -32.65
CA PRO A 826 -9.59 -25.27 -32.47
C PRO A 826 -8.25 -25.97 -32.19
N PHE A 827 -7.16 -25.40 -32.70
CA PHE A 827 -5.81 -25.95 -32.55
C PHE A 827 -5.44 -26.27 -31.09
N ASP A 828 -5.93 -25.46 -30.14
CA ASP A 828 -5.71 -25.65 -28.69
C ASP A 828 -6.28 -26.98 -28.14
N ASN A 829 -7.23 -27.62 -28.85
CA ASN A 829 -7.80 -28.90 -28.47
C ASN A 829 -6.96 -30.11 -28.94
N LEU A 830 -5.92 -29.89 -29.73
CA LEU A 830 -5.01 -30.95 -30.17
C LEU A 830 -3.95 -31.23 -29.09
N LEU A 831 -3.78 -32.49 -28.70
CA LEU A 831 -2.92 -32.91 -27.58
C LEU A 831 -1.55 -33.44 -28.01
N ALA A 832 -1.50 -34.29 -29.04
CA ALA A 832 -0.24 -34.79 -29.60
C ALA A 832 -0.40 -35.27 -31.05
N ILE A 833 0.69 -35.28 -31.82
CA ILE A 833 0.77 -35.96 -33.12
C ILE A 833 1.10 -37.43 -32.88
N VAL A 834 0.35 -38.32 -33.52
CA VAL A 834 0.50 -39.77 -33.41
C VAL A 834 1.13 -40.31 -34.71
N PRO A 835 2.08 -41.27 -34.63
CA PRO A 835 2.63 -41.93 -35.82
C PRO A 835 1.53 -42.53 -36.71
N GLU A 836 1.78 -42.70 -38.01
CA GLU A 836 0.76 -43.30 -38.89
C GLU A 836 0.48 -44.77 -38.54
N PRO A 837 -0.80 -45.16 -38.36
CA PRO A 837 -1.17 -46.55 -38.07
C PRO A 837 -0.97 -47.49 -39.26
N LYS A 838 -0.62 -48.75 -38.97
CA LYS A 838 -0.56 -49.82 -39.98
C LYS A 838 -1.98 -50.18 -40.44
N LYS A 839 -2.23 -50.08 -41.75
CA LYS A 839 -3.50 -50.47 -42.38
C LYS A 839 -3.57 -51.98 -42.53
N VAL A 840 -4.57 -52.62 -41.91
CA VAL A 840 -4.83 -54.06 -42.01
C VAL A 840 -6.19 -54.29 -42.66
N CYS A 841 -6.19 -54.93 -43.83
CA CYS A 841 -7.41 -55.29 -44.54
C CYS A 841 -7.81 -56.74 -44.21
N LYS A 842 -9.00 -56.94 -43.62
CA LYS A 842 -9.61 -58.28 -43.49
C LYS A 842 -10.92 -58.30 -44.27
N GLY A 843 -10.88 -58.90 -45.47
CA GLY A 843 -12.00 -58.88 -46.41
C GLY A 843 -12.32 -57.46 -46.89
N LYS A 844 -13.59 -57.06 -46.90
CA LYS A 844 -14.04 -55.70 -47.28
C LYS A 844 -13.87 -54.65 -46.16
N ARG A 845 -13.27 -54.99 -45.00
CA ARG A 845 -13.12 -54.09 -43.84
C ARG A 845 -11.66 -53.69 -43.65
N VAL A 846 -11.43 -52.37 -43.57
CA VAL A 846 -10.12 -51.75 -43.32
C VAL A 846 -10.03 -51.36 -41.85
N TYR A 847 -8.94 -51.77 -41.19
CA TYR A 847 -8.63 -51.44 -39.80
C TYR A 847 -7.29 -50.72 -39.71
N TYR A 848 -7.16 -49.87 -38.71
CA TYR A 848 -5.95 -49.12 -38.40
C TYR A 848 -5.40 -49.63 -37.07
N GLN A 849 -4.20 -50.21 -37.10
CA GLN A 849 -3.59 -50.85 -35.95
C GLN A 849 -2.29 -50.14 -35.55
N PHE A 850 -2.15 -49.91 -34.24
CA PHE A 850 -0.92 -49.41 -33.62
C PHE A 850 -0.19 -50.56 -32.92
N ASP A 851 1.14 -50.52 -32.95
CA ASP A 851 1.98 -51.55 -32.33
C ASP A 851 2.02 -51.43 -30.79
N THR A 852 1.66 -50.26 -30.24
CA THR A 852 1.51 -50.02 -28.79
C THR A 852 0.15 -49.34 -28.50
N PRO A 853 -0.40 -49.49 -27.29
CA PRO A 853 -1.70 -48.91 -26.93
C PRO A 853 -1.62 -47.39 -26.79
N LEU A 854 -2.63 -46.70 -27.35
CA LEU A 854 -2.78 -45.25 -27.25
C LEU A 854 -3.65 -44.87 -26.03
N ASP A 855 -3.31 -43.77 -25.36
CA ASP A 855 -4.06 -43.24 -24.20
C ASP A 855 -5.29 -42.48 -24.69
N ILE A 856 -6.37 -43.23 -24.96
CA ILE A 856 -7.62 -42.74 -25.56
C ILE A 856 -8.77 -42.99 -24.57
N PHE A 857 -9.63 -42.00 -24.41
CA PHE A 857 -10.78 -42.03 -23.52
C PHE A 857 -12.02 -41.58 -24.28
N GLU A 858 -12.63 -42.51 -25.02
CA GLU A 858 -13.87 -42.30 -25.77
C GLU A 858 -15.10 -42.50 -24.85
N LYS A 859 -16.21 -41.83 -25.18
CA LYS A 859 -17.48 -41.91 -24.45
C LYS A 859 -18.23 -43.23 -24.60
#